data_AF-A0A895ANF9-F1
#
_entry.id   AF-A0A895ANF9-F1
#
_cell.length_a   1.000
_cell.length_b   1.000
_cell.length_c   1.000
_cell.angle_alpha   90.00
_cell.angle_beta   90.00
_cell.angle_gamma   90.00
#
_symmetry.space_group_name_H-M   'P 1'
#
loop_
_entity.id
_entity.type
_entity.pdbx_description
1 polymer ?
#
loop_
_entity_poly.entity_id
_entity_poly.type
_entity_poly.pdbx_seq_one_letter_code
_entity_poly.pdbx_strand_id
1 'polypeptide(L)'
;MSEDTSSTDDGTAATIRVESVSDKPSLSKSETSTQLANRRIRTLGVGVKPPYNPDRLASFLELNETLATGIRKKSRYEVGYGFDIVPHPYVGAEDADETERDVIRDFWRGPESTWQTSANRAAEPATPEEVKELARQDYHLVGWLALEVLTNNEGKPVGLAHVPARTIRVRRPQGAIGHDQPQHPEDGRFVDGDVAEFASRGYVQVRNGRRRYFGEFGDRYRGLEPTYIDNGDDPPTVTYSTTDDDDKEPVFVDRETGDVALASADALENQAANELIFIKNPNPLEDDYGVPDWVSAIRTISADEAAKDYNREFFQNDTIPRFVIKVTGGELTEKSRNDLEAMLDGLREESHRAVILEVEKFQQQIDDDVEIELEPLGQGISEEMDFRQFREKNEHEIAKVLEMPPIKIGVTDTSNRSNSGQQDKDFALEVIQPEQHKFAQRLYATLHQTAFGVDDWTLEYELRGADQPKQEAQMAEQRVRAMRLAGVGTVDEAREELGLEPLGDPYGTMTLQEFEEEFGGNPGGEGETEAIHEPPEEYKVGSRDWSAVKSTLAEKDPIEQVQFNSSNLDEGLYDYEEQTLYLSFKREEGTSSLYAYVDVPPSEWAGLVNAGSAGGYHYDSIRLEYPYLEITNFHDRLPEGPTPDPGDIPDDVSI
;
A
#
# COMPACT_ATOMS: atom_id res chain seq x y z
N MET A 1 37.20 76.74 24.24
CA MET A 1 37.96 77.75 23.47
C MET A 1 37.65 77.49 22.00
N SER A 2 37.39 78.55 21.23
CA SER A 2 37.65 78.72 19.76
C SER A 2 37.56 77.50 18.82
N GLU A 3 36.91 77.55 17.66
CA GLU A 3 36.19 78.66 16.98
C GLU A 3 35.27 78.10 15.87
N ASP A 4 34.54 78.97 15.19
CA ASP A 4 33.46 78.68 14.23
C ASP A 4 33.97 78.54 12.76
N THR A 5 33.26 77.80 11.90
CA THR A 5 32.79 78.20 10.54
C THR A 5 32.29 77.05 9.62
N SER A 6 31.08 77.25 9.07
CA SER A 6 30.45 76.80 7.81
C SER A 6 31.30 76.12 6.71
N SER A 7 30.81 75.26 5.80
CA SER A 7 29.48 74.68 5.43
C SER A 7 29.71 73.43 4.52
N THR A 8 28.77 72.72 3.87
CA THR A 8 27.33 72.88 3.49
C THR A 8 26.68 71.47 3.30
N ASP A 9 25.43 71.38 2.79
CA ASP A 9 24.77 70.35 1.93
C ASP A 9 25.34 68.91 1.81
N ASP A 10 24.54 67.85 1.65
CA ASP A 10 23.07 67.62 1.76
C ASP A 10 22.85 66.08 1.76
N GLY A 11 21.66 65.60 2.10
CA GLY A 11 21.25 64.20 1.87
C GLY A 11 21.38 63.25 3.07
N THR A 12 20.46 63.37 4.04
CA THR A 12 20.22 62.34 5.05
C THR A 12 19.62 61.07 4.43
N ALA A 13 20.48 60.11 4.07
CA ALA A 13 20.06 58.75 3.73
C ALA A 13 19.62 58.00 5.01
N ALA A 14 18.32 57.97 5.29
CA ALA A 14 17.73 57.19 6.37
C ALA A 14 18.00 55.69 6.16
N THR A 15 18.99 55.16 6.88
CA THR A 15 19.42 53.76 6.75
C THR A 15 18.52 52.88 7.61
N ILE A 16 17.46 52.35 7.00
CA ILE A 16 16.60 51.33 7.63
C ILE A 16 17.46 50.09 7.91
N ARG A 17 17.77 49.85 9.19
CA ARG A 17 18.39 48.61 9.65
C ARG A 17 17.31 47.60 9.99
N VAL A 18 17.11 46.65 9.10
CA VAL A 18 16.40 45.40 9.43
C VAL A 18 17.36 44.55 10.27
N GLU A 19 17.16 44.52 11.59
CA GLU A 19 17.86 43.56 12.45
C GLU A 19 17.31 42.17 12.18
N SER A 20 18.08 41.34 11.47
CA SER A 20 17.79 39.92 11.33
C SER A 20 17.95 39.23 12.68
N VAL A 21 16.84 38.80 13.29
CA VAL A 21 16.84 38.01 14.53
C VAL A 21 17.37 36.59 14.25
N SER A 22 18.70 36.45 14.20
CA SER A 22 19.36 35.16 14.01
C SER A 22 20.82 35.15 14.50
N ASP A 23 21.08 35.70 15.69
CA ASP A 23 22.40 35.64 16.33
C ASP A 23 22.42 34.70 17.55
N LYS A 24 22.53 33.39 17.26
CA LYS A 24 22.97 32.30 18.16
C LYS A 24 23.32 31.05 17.33
N PRO A 25 24.17 30.14 17.85
CA PRO A 25 25.28 29.60 17.06
C PRO A 25 24.92 28.48 16.08
N SER A 26 25.86 28.25 15.16
CA SER A 26 25.88 27.32 14.02
C SER A 26 25.76 25.81 14.33
N LEU A 27 25.19 25.43 15.48
CA LEU A 27 25.02 24.04 15.90
C LEU A 27 23.68 23.43 15.48
N SER A 28 22.59 24.22 15.39
CA SER A 28 21.26 23.72 14.98
C SER A 28 21.15 23.36 13.49
N LYS A 29 21.94 24.02 12.62
CA LYS A 29 21.95 23.73 11.16
C LYS A 29 22.46 22.32 10.81
N SER A 30 22.99 21.55 11.76
CA SER A 30 23.35 20.15 11.53
C SER A 30 22.16 19.19 11.62
N GLU A 31 21.06 19.54 12.29
CA GLU A 31 19.93 18.63 12.53
C GLU A 31 18.92 18.70 11.39
N THR A 32 18.66 19.90 10.85
CA THR A 32 17.77 20.15 9.70
C THR A 32 18.46 20.06 8.33
N SER A 33 19.77 19.80 8.27
CA SER A 33 20.48 19.75 6.99
C SER A 33 19.92 18.67 6.05
N THR A 34 19.58 19.05 4.82
CA THR A 34 19.24 18.16 3.69
C THR A 34 20.47 17.75 2.89
N GLN A 35 21.67 17.99 3.39
CA GLN A 35 22.92 17.51 2.78
C GLN A 35 23.17 16.05 3.20
N LEU A 36 23.50 15.20 2.21
CA LEU A 36 24.01 13.85 2.45
C LEU A 36 25.23 13.95 3.36
N ALA A 37 25.19 13.27 4.52
CA ALA A 37 26.21 13.44 5.55
C ALA A 37 27.51 12.73 5.14
N ASN A 38 28.53 13.51 4.75
CA ASN A 38 29.91 13.03 4.60
C ASN A 38 30.48 12.57 5.95
N ARG A 39 30.21 11.32 6.37
CA ARG A 39 30.58 10.79 7.70
C ARG A 39 31.04 9.32 7.71
N ARG A 40 31.97 8.95 6.83
CA ARG A 40 32.82 7.74 7.01
C ARG A 40 33.90 7.93 8.10
N ILE A 41 33.51 8.46 9.26
CA ILE A 41 34.37 8.59 10.44
C ILE A 41 33.71 7.84 11.59
N ARG A 42 34.11 6.57 11.74
CA ARG A 42 33.73 5.70 12.85
C ARG A 42 34.22 6.36 14.14
N THR A 43 33.29 6.63 15.06
CA THR A 43 33.55 7.32 16.33
C THR A 43 33.04 6.45 17.48
N LEU A 44 33.80 6.41 18.58
CA LEU A 44 33.50 5.60 19.78
C LEU A 44 32.11 5.92 20.34
N GLY A 45 31.39 4.88 20.76
CA GLY A 45 30.01 4.96 21.23
C GLY A 45 29.44 3.59 21.63
N VAL A 46 28.14 3.58 21.95
CA VAL A 46 27.35 2.41 22.39
C VAL A 46 27.02 1.51 21.18
N GLY A 47 28.05 0.93 20.57
CA GLY A 47 27.99 0.22 19.29
C GLY A 47 28.35 1.07 18.06
N VAL A 48 28.31 0.44 16.88
CA VAL A 48 28.62 1.06 15.59
C VAL A 48 27.61 2.15 15.27
N LYS A 49 28.10 3.31 14.84
CA LYS A 49 27.26 4.45 14.43
C LYS A 49 26.55 4.15 13.10
N PRO A 50 25.20 4.22 13.03
CA PRO A 50 24.48 4.03 11.78
C PRO A 50 24.81 5.12 10.74
N PRO A 51 24.68 4.82 9.42
CA PRO A 51 25.01 5.75 8.34
C PRO A 51 24.09 6.98 8.32
N TYR A 52 22.81 6.78 8.61
CA TYR A 52 21.79 7.82 8.76
C TYR A 52 21.27 7.84 10.20
N ASN A 53 20.76 8.97 10.68
CA ASN A 53 20.18 9.03 12.03
C ASN A 53 18.85 8.27 12.05
N PRO A 54 18.71 7.14 12.78
CA PRO A 54 17.52 6.30 12.72
C PRO A 54 16.27 6.98 13.25
N ASP A 55 16.40 7.84 14.26
CA ASP A 55 15.26 8.60 14.81
C ASP A 55 14.77 9.68 13.82
N ARG A 56 15.68 10.23 13.00
CA ARG A 56 15.32 11.16 11.91
C ARG A 56 14.71 10.44 10.71
N LEU A 57 15.12 9.20 10.42
CA LEU A 57 14.43 8.38 9.40
C LEU A 57 13.01 8.06 9.87
N ALA A 58 12.85 7.63 11.12
CA ALA A 58 11.55 7.31 11.70
C ALA A 58 10.58 8.52 11.74
N SER A 59 11.07 9.74 11.98
CA SER A 59 10.19 10.92 12.01
C SER A 59 9.51 11.23 10.68
N PHE A 60 10.07 10.82 9.53
CA PHE A 60 9.41 11.04 8.23
C PHE A 60 8.07 10.32 8.10
N LEU A 61 7.82 9.28 8.90
CA LEU A 61 6.52 8.59 8.98
C LEU A 61 5.41 9.53 9.51
N GLU A 62 5.75 10.52 10.33
CA GLU A 62 4.81 11.52 10.86
C GLU A 62 4.68 12.76 9.95
N LEU A 63 5.61 12.96 9.01
CA LEU A 63 5.69 14.14 8.14
C LEU A 63 5.05 13.94 6.75
N ASN A 64 4.92 12.69 6.28
CA ASN A 64 4.42 12.40 4.92
C ASN A 64 3.50 11.17 4.87
N GLU A 65 2.25 11.43 4.49
CA GLU A 65 1.15 10.45 4.40
C GLU A 65 1.36 9.39 3.32
N THR A 66 1.97 9.74 2.18
CA THR A 66 2.27 8.79 1.08
C THR A 66 3.31 7.78 1.55
N LEU A 67 4.39 8.23 2.20
CA LEU A 67 5.43 7.39 2.79
C LEU A 67 4.85 6.45 3.86
N ALA A 68 4.07 7.00 4.79
CA ALA A 68 3.45 6.22 5.86
C ALA A 68 2.47 5.18 5.33
N THR A 69 1.63 5.55 4.36
CA THR A 69 0.66 4.65 3.72
C THR A 69 1.35 3.57 2.90
N GLY A 70 2.37 3.94 2.12
CA GLY A 70 3.16 3.03 1.30
C GLY A 70 3.90 1.99 2.13
N ILE A 71 4.68 2.42 3.13
CA ILE A 71 5.41 1.51 4.04
C ILE A 71 4.44 0.56 4.76
N ARG A 72 3.34 1.08 5.32
CA ARG A 72 2.34 0.26 6.02
C ARG A 72 1.70 -0.77 5.09
N LYS A 73 1.29 -0.37 3.87
CA LYS A 73 0.67 -1.28 2.91
C LYS A 73 1.67 -2.31 2.39
N LYS A 74 2.89 -1.93 2.00
CA LYS A 74 3.94 -2.89 1.56
C LYS A 74 4.19 -3.95 2.63
N SER A 75 4.42 -3.52 3.87
CA SER A 75 4.63 -4.42 5.03
C SER A 75 3.44 -5.37 5.27
N ARG A 76 2.21 -4.88 5.11
CA ARG A 76 1.00 -5.70 5.24
C ARG A 76 0.86 -6.73 4.12
N TYR A 77 1.11 -6.32 2.88
CA TYR A 77 1.10 -7.24 1.74
C TYR A 77 2.18 -8.32 1.88
N GLU A 78 3.33 -8.00 2.45
CA GLU A 78 4.38 -8.98 2.72
C GLU A 78 3.97 -9.99 3.80
N VAL A 79 3.47 -9.57 4.97
CA VAL A 79 3.32 -10.49 6.12
C VAL A 79 2.03 -10.36 6.94
N GLY A 80 1.22 -9.34 6.68
CA GLY A 80 0.05 -8.98 7.48
C GLY A 80 -1.25 -9.70 7.10
N TYR A 81 -1.25 -10.48 6.01
CA TYR A 81 -2.41 -11.30 5.60
C TYR A 81 -2.41 -12.71 6.19
N GLY A 82 -1.28 -13.17 6.76
CA GLY A 82 -1.12 -14.53 7.26
C GLY A 82 -0.09 -15.33 6.48
N PHE A 83 0.11 -16.57 6.93
CA PHE A 83 1.05 -17.52 6.37
C PHE A 83 0.67 -18.94 6.80
N ASP A 84 1.00 -19.92 5.97
CA ASP A 84 0.84 -21.34 6.25
C ASP A 84 2.18 -22.06 6.36
N ILE A 85 2.13 -23.23 7.01
CA ILE A 85 3.26 -24.13 7.18
C ILE A 85 3.12 -25.22 6.11
N VAL A 86 4.05 -25.23 5.17
CA VAL A 86 4.02 -26.08 3.97
C VAL A 86 5.29 -26.92 3.87
N PRO A 87 5.27 -28.08 3.20
CA PRO A 87 6.48 -28.86 2.93
C PRO A 87 7.51 -28.01 2.17
N HIS A 88 8.78 -28.16 2.49
CA HIS A 88 9.86 -27.46 1.80
C HIS A 88 9.88 -27.90 0.31
N PRO A 89 10.09 -27.00 -0.67
CA PRO A 89 10.06 -27.33 -2.11
C PRO A 89 11.03 -28.41 -2.65
N TYR A 90 11.82 -29.05 -1.77
CA TYR A 90 12.72 -30.15 -2.10
C TYR A 90 12.27 -31.50 -1.50
N VAL A 91 11.19 -31.52 -0.73
CA VAL A 91 10.65 -32.68 -0.03
C VAL A 91 9.23 -32.94 -0.54
N GLY A 92 8.92 -34.20 -0.84
CA GLY A 92 7.56 -34.59 -1.23
C GLY A 92 6.60 -34.43 -0.05
N ALA A 93 5.38 -33.94 -0.28
CA ALA A 93 4.38 -33.77 0.78
C ALA A 93 3.99 -35.09 1.48
N GLU A 94 4.27 -36.24 0.85
CA GLU A 94 4.10 -37.60 1.41
C GLU A 94 5.35 -38.13 2.14
N ASP A 95 6.51 -37.51 1.96
CA ASP A 95 7.79 -37.89 2.57
C ASP A 95 8.16 -37.04 3.80
N ALA A 96 7.55 -35.85 3.95
CA ALA A 96 7.86 -34.89 5.00
C ALA A 96 7.47 -35.38 6.42
N ASP A 97 8.35 -35.20 7.41
CA ASP A 97 8.10 -35.66 8.79
C ASP A 97 7.02 -34.82 9.49
N GLU A 98 5.87 -35.43 9.81
CA GLU A 98 4.76 -34.80 10.54
C GLU A 98 5.17 -34.41 11.98
N THR A 99 6.22 -35.02 12.56
CA THR A 99 6.78 -34.62 13.86
C THR A 99 7.40 -33.23 13.80
N GLU A 100 8.17 -32.94 12.74
CA GLU A 100 8.73 -31.61 12.49
C GLU A 100 7.64 -30.56 12.27
N ARG A 101 6.59 -30.96 11.54
CA ARG A 101 5.40 -30.12 11.33
C ARG A 101 4.76 -29.74 12.66
N ASP A 102 4.58 -30.70 13.57
CA ASP A 102 3.95 -30.48 14.86
C ASP A 102 4.80 -29.59 15.77
N VAL A 103 6.12 -29.71 15.74
CA VAL A 103 7.07 -28.81 16.42
C VAL A 103 6.92 -27.35 15.93
N ILE A 104 6.94 -27.14 14.61
CA ILE A 104 6.81 -25.79 14.02
C ILE A 104 5.39 -25.22 14.18
N ARG A 105 4.37 -26.06 14.08
CA ARG A 105 2.97 -25.67 14.35
C ARG A 105 2.79 -25.22 15.80
N ASP A 106 3.37 -25.94 16.76
CA ASP A 106 3.36 -25.55 18.17
C ASP A 106 4.09 -24.22 18.40
N PHE A 107 5.25 -24.00 17.78
CA PHE A 107 5.95 -22.71 17.88
C PHE A 107 5.11 -21.54 17.33
N TRP A 108 4.50 -21.67 16.14
CA TRP A 108 3.78 -20.56 15.50
C TRP A 108 2.35 -20.35 15.98
N ARG A 109 1.64 -21.45 16.32
CA ARG A 109 0.18 -21.47 16.56
C ARG A 109 -0.21 -22.18 17.87
N GLY A 110 0.74 -22.63 18.69
CA GLY A 110 0.51 -23.36 19.93
C GLY A 110 0.10 -22.47 21.12
N PRO A 111 -0.29 -23.09 22.25
CA PRO A 111 -0.77 -22.37 23.43
C PRO A 111 0.35 -21.66 24.22
N GLU A 112 1.61 -22.06 24.04
CA GLU A 112 2.78 -21.41 24.66
C GLU A 112 3.37 -20.28 23.79
N SER A 113 2.93 -20.16 22.52
CA SER A 113 3.37 -19.15 21.58
C SER A 113 3.13 -17.73 22.09
N THR A 114 4.21 -16.97 22.28
CA THR A 114 4.19 -15.64 22.89
C THR A 114 4.64 -14.57 21.88
N TRP A 115 3.71 -13.69 21.49
CA TRP A 115 3.95 -12.60 20.55
C TRP A 115 3.83 -11.24 21.24
N GLN A 116 4.77 -10.33 20.98
CA GLN A 116 4.76 -9.00 21.62
C GLN A 116 5.08 -7.88 20.62
N THR A 117 4.19 -6.90 20.48
CA THR A 117 4.43 -5.68 19.68
C THR A 117 5.46 -4.73 20.32
N SER A 118 5.79 -4.94 21.61
CA SER A 118 6.84 -4.20 22.32
C SER A 118 7.48 -5.01 23.45
N ALA A 119 8.81 -5.16 23.38
CA ALA A 119 9.65 -5.89 24.34
C ALA A 119 9.59 -5.49 25.84
N ASN A 120 8.77 -4.50 26.21
CA ASN A 120 8.64 -3.98 27.59
C ASN A 120 7.23 -4.15 28.20
N ARG A 121 6.28 -4.80 27.51
CA ARG A 121 4.90 -4.95 28.02
C ARG A 121 4.30 -6.30 27.65
N ALA A 122 4.43 -7.27 28.54
CA ALA A 122 3.83 -8.60 28.46
C ALA A 122 2.31 -8.60 28.76
N ALA A 123 1.53 -7.69 28.13
CA ALA A 123 0.13 -7.46 28.51
C ALA A 123 -0.84 -7.21 27.34
N GLU A 124 -0.38 -7.28 26.09
CA GLU A 124 -1.25 -7.18 24.92
C GLU A 124 -1.05 -8.45 24.09
N PRO A 125 -2.07 -9.33 23.97
CA PRO A 125 -1.97 -10.51 23.13
C PRO A 125 -1.90 -10.05 21.68
N ALA A 126 -0.76 -10.29 21.04
CA ALA A 126 -0.52 -9.98 19.65
C ALA A 126 -0.53 -11.27 18.80
N THR A 127 -0.60 -11.13 17.48
CA THR A 127 -0.41 -12.26 16.55
C THR A 127 1.01 -12.27 15.96
N PRO A 128 1.47 -13.40 15.37
CA PRO A 128 2.74 -13.42 14.64
C PRO A 128 2.74 -12.42 13.48
N GLU A 129 1.60 -12.20 12.81
CA GLU A 129 1.43 -11.25 11.71
C GLU A 129 1.64 -9.81 12.18
N GLU A 130 1.08 -9.40 13.32
CA GLU A 130 1.26 -8.04 13.85
C GLU A 130 2.73 -7.76 14.22
N VAL A 131 3.40 -8.72 14.85
CA VAL A 131 4.83 -8.62 15.20
C VAL A 131 5.70 -8.54 13.95
N LYS A 132 5.38 -9.34 12.91
CA LYS A 132 6.08 -9.33 11.63
C LYS A 132 5.76 -8.06 10.80
N GLU A 133 4.52 -7.56 10.80
CA GLU A 133 4.11 -6.32 10.09
C GLU A 133 4.89 -5.12 10.66
N LEU A 134 4.99 -5.01 12.00
CA LEU A 134 5.78 -3.95 12.64
C LEU A 134 7.27 -4.06 12.30
N ALA A 135 7.83 -5.28 12.32
CA ALA A 135 9.22 -5.50 11.93
C ALA A 135 9.49 -5.14 10.45
N ARG A 136 8.58 -5.49 9.53
CA ARG A 136 8.70 -5.09 8.10
C ARG A 136 8.51 -3.59 7.91
N GLN A 137 7.66 -2.92 8.69
CA GLN A 137 7.56 -1.45 8.68
C GLN A 137 8.91 -0.82 9.04
N ASP A 138 9.59 -1.31 10.08
CA ASP A 138 10.92 -0.84 10.48
C ASP A 138 12.01 -1.15 9.43
N TYR A 139 11.94 -2.30 8.76
CA TYR A 139 12.82 -2.64 7.63
C TYR A 139 12.75 -1.60 6.50
N HIS A 140 11.53 -1.25 6.08
CA HIS A 140 11.31 -0.25 5.02
C HIS A 140 11.51 1.19 5.50
N LEU A 141 11.29 1.50 6.78
CA LEU A 141 11.41 2.84 7.34
C LEU A 141 12.86 3.19 7.72
N VAL A 142 13.57 2.29 8.38
CA VAL A 142 14.90 2.54 8.96
C VAL A 142 16.02 1.84 8.18
N GLY A 143 15.68 0.80 7.40
CA GLY A 143 16.63 -0.01 6.62
C GLY A 143 16.98 -1.35 7.26
N TRP A 144 16.46 -1.66 8.44
CA TRP A 144 16.64 -2.97 9.09
C TRP A 144 15.49 -3.23 10.07
N LEU A 145 15.27 -4.50 10.37
CA LEU A 145 14.35 -4.93 11.43
C LEU A 145 15.10 -5.67 12.54
N ALA A 146 14.48 -5.71 13.72
CA ALA A 146 14.95 -6.47 14.87
C ALA A 146 13.79 -7.19 15.55
N LEU A 147 13.88 -8.52 15.63
CA LEU A 147 12.96 -9.38 16.35
C LEU A 147 13.70 -10.04 17.51
N GLU A 148 13.29 -9.77 18.74
CA GLU A 148 13.78 -10.46 19.93
C GLU A 148 13.16 -11.85 20.01
N VAL A 149 13.99 -12.88 20.09
CA VAL A 149 13.52 -14.25 20.31
C VAL A 149 13.29 -14.46 21.80
N LEU A 150 12.04 -14.70 22.16
CA LEU A 150 11.64 -15.06 23.51
C LEU A 150 11.91 -16.54 23.72
N THR A 151 12.58 -16.91 24.81
CA THR A 151 12.93 -18.31 25.08
C THR A 151 12.51 -18.74 26.48
N ASN A 152 12.23 -20.04 26.65
CA ASN A 152 12.00 -20.63 27.96
C ASN A 152 13.33 -20.80 28.76
N ASN A 153 13.26 -21.40 29.95
CA ASN A 153 14.43 -21.63 30.81
C ASN A 153 15.46 -22.61 30.22
N GLU A 154 15.07 -23.42 29.23
CA GLU A 154 15.91 -24.40 28.54
C GLU A 154 16.50 -23.83 27.23
N GLY A 155 16.13 -22.59 26.88
CA GLY A 155 16.59 -21.92 25.67
C GLY A 155 15.74 -22.15 24.42
N LYS A 156 14.71 -23.02 24.46
CA LYS A 156 13.74 -23.24 23.35
C LYS A 156 13.03 -21.91 23.03
N PRO A 157 12.91 -21.51 21.75
CA PRO A 157 12.06 -20.38 21.37
C PRO A 157 10.59 -20.65 21.72
N VAL A 158 9.96 -19.66 22.33
CA VAL A 158 8.51 -19.64 22.63
C VAL A 158 7.78 -18.52 21.90
N GLY A 159 8.48 -17.70 21.12
CA GLY A 159 7.87 -16.71 20.22
C GLY A 159 8.77 -15.49 19.98
N LEU A 160 8.20 -14.43 19.41
CA LEU A 160 8.96 -13.24 18.99
C LEU A 160 8.37 -11.95 19.55
N ALA A 161 9.27 -11.03 19.91
CA ALA A 161 8.94 -9.67 20.30
C ALA A 161 9.53 -8.65 19.31
N HIS A 162 8.71 -7.71 18.84
CA HIS A 162 9.15 -6.59 18.02
C HIS A 162 10.01 -5.62 18.85
N VAL A 163 11.21 -5.31 18.34
CA VAL A 163 12.14 -4.35 18.95
C VAL A 163 12.38 -3.19 17.98
N PRO A 164 11.96 -1.95 18.31
CA PRO A 164 12.07 -0.83 17.37
C PRO A 164 13.49 -0.59 16.85
N ALA A 165 13.69 -0.80 15.55
CA ALA A 165 14.97 -0.80 14.84
C ALA A 165 15.79 0.46 15.10
N ARG A 166 15.13 1.63 15.18
CA ARG A 166 15.77 2.91 15.49
C ARG A 166 16.52 2.93 16.83
N THR A 167 16.13 2.06 17.78
CA THR A 167 16.74 1.96 19.11
C THR A 167 17.92 1.00 19.18
N ILE A 168 18.13 0.16 18.15
CA ILE A 168 19.17 -0.88 18.12
C ILE A 168 20.49 -0.35 17.56
N ARG A 169 21.61 -0.76 18.17
CA ARG A 169 22.96 -0.57 17.64
C ARG A 169 23.68 -1.91 17.55
N VAL A 170 24.37 -2.12 16.43
CA VAL A 170 25.26 -3.27 16.17
C VAL A 170 26.52 -3.13 17.01
N ARG A 171 26.97 -4.20 17.67
CA ARG A 171 28.26 -4.24 18.36
C ARG A 171 29.29 -4.90 17.43
N ARG A 172 30.57 -4.47 17.48
CA ARG A 172 31.69 -5.07 16.73
C ARG A 172 32.99 -4.99 17.53
N PRO A 173 33.87 -6.01 17.47
CA PRO A 173 35.17 -5.96 18.13
C PRO A 173 36.07 -4.88 17.53
N GLN A 174 36.79 -4.14 18.38
CA GLN A 174 37.69 -3.07 17.93
C GLN A 174 38.95 -3.55 17.18
N GLY A 175 39.16 -4.87 17.03
CA GLY A 175 40.25 -5.42 16.19
C GLY A 175 40.22 -4.94 14.74
N ALA A 176 39.05 -4.52 14.23
CA ALA A 176 38.91 -3.86 12.93
C ALA A 176 39.43 -2.40 12.88
N ILE A 177 39.97 -1.86 13.99
CA ILE A 177 40.41 -0.47 14.17
C ILE A 177 41.88 -0.41 14.66
N GLY A 178 42.72 -1.36 14.22
CA GLY A 178 44.18 -1.23 14.35
C GLY A 178 44.75 -1.39 15.76
N HIS A 179 44.05 -2.12 16.64
CA HIS A 179 44.56 -2.55 17.94
C HIS A 179 44.93 -4.04 17.91
N ASP A 180 46.10 -4.40 18.44
CA ASP A 180 46.64 -5.78 18.44
C ASP A 180 45.85 -6.76 19.35
N GLN A 181 44.92 -6.24 20.17
CA GLN A 181 44.07 -7.03 21.07
C GLN A 181 42.62 -6.52 21.02
N PRO A 182 41.61 -7.40 21.07
CA PRO A 182 40.21 -7.01 21.20
C PRO A 182 39.94 -6.21 22.48
N GLN A 183 39.10 -5.19 22.34
CA GLN A 183 38.57 -4.40 23.45
C GLN A 183 37.05 -4.46 23.44
N HIS A 184 36.46 -4.53 24.62
CA HIS A 184 35.02 -4.38 24.80
C HIS A 184 34.60 -2.97 24.32
N PRO A 185 33.50 -2.84 23.55
CA PRO A 185 33.38 -1.73 22.61
C PRO A 185 32.94 -0.42 23.26
N GLU A 186 32.48 -0.45 24.52
CA GLU A 186 31.85 0.68 25.20
C GLU A 186 32.68 1.31 26.33
N ASP A 187 33.52 0.52 27.00
CA ASP A 187 34.40 0.94 28.09
C ASP A 187 35.90 0.85 27.71
N GLY A 188 36.24 0.20 26.59
CA GLY A 188 37.61 0.09 26.09
C GLY A 188 38.51 -0.85 26.91
N ARG A 189 37.95 -1.68 27.79
CA ARG A 189 38.77 -2.68 28.51
C ARG A 189 39.21 -3.77 27.54
N PHE A 190 40.45 -4.24 27.69
CA PHE A 190 40.93 -5.39 26.95
C PHE A 190 40.15 -6.65 27.35
N VAL A 191 39.88 -7.51 26.37
CA VAL A 191 39.28 -8.83 26.59
C VAL A 191 40.28 -9.87 26.10
N ASP A 192 40.76 -10.71 27.01
CA ASP A 192 41.77 -11.74 26.77
C ASP A 192 41.14 -13.14 26.75
N GLY A 193 41.83 -14.10 26.16
CA GLY A 193 41.39 -15.51 26.07
C GLY A 193 40.42 -15.78 24.92
N ASP A 194 39.77 -16.94 24.93
CA ASP A 194 38.98 -17.43 23.79
C ASP A 194 37.69 -16.61 23.54
N VAL A 195 37.20 -15.91 24.58
CA VAL A 195 36.13 -14.90 24.48
C VAL A 195 36.51 -13.65 23.66
N ALA A 196 37.80 -13.41 23.40
CA ALA A 196 38.26 -12.17 22.79
C ALA A 196 37.74 -11.95 21.36
N GLU A 197 37.55 -13.02 20.58
CA GLU A 197 36.92 -12.96 19.25
C GLU A 197 35.44 -12.52 19.33
N PHE A 198 34.76 -12.96 20.39
CA PHE A 198 33.33 -12.73 20.62
C PHE A 198 33.02 -11.48 21.46
N ALA A 199 34.04 -10.78 21.97
CA ALA A 199 34.00 -9.69 22.95
C ALA A 199 33.11 -8.46 22.63
N SER A 200 32.40 -8.47 21.52
CA SER A 200 31.48 -7.41 21.08
C SER A 200 30.40 -7.97 20.16
N ARG A 201 29.99 -9.23 20.34
CA ARG A 201 28.94 -9.87 19.54
C ARG A 201 27.55 -9.36 19.94
N GLY A 202 26.57 -9.57 19.05
CA GLY A 202 25.19 -9.16 19.25
C GLY A 202 24.97 -7.64 19.21
N TYR A 203 24.02 -7.17 20.02
CA TYR A 203 23.40 -5.85 19.85
C TYR A 203 23.17 -5.15 21.20
N VAL A 204 22.96 -3.84 21.13
CA VAL A 204 22.56 -3.03 22.28
C VAL A 204 21.40 -2.10 21.90
N GLN A 205 20.34 -2.13 22.70
CA GLN A 205 19.24 -1.19 22.64
C GLN A 205 19.53 0.01 23.53
N VAL A 206 19.39 1.22 22.98
CA VAL A 206 19.46 2.48 23.74
C VAL A 206 18.07 3.11 23.78
N ARG A 207 17.48 3.21 24.98
CA ARG A 207 16.15 3.79 25.20
C ARG A 207 16.11 4.61 26.49
N ASN A 208 15.71 5.88 26.40
CA ASN A 208 15.59 6.80 27.54
C ASN A 208 16.87 6.87 28.42
N GLY A 209 18.05 6.81 27.79
CA GLY A 209 19.35 6.78 28.48
C GLY A 209 19.72 5.46 29.16
N ARG A 210 18.83 4.45 29.13
CA ARG A 210 19.10 3.08 29.58
C ARG A 210 19.60 2.22 28.42
N ARG A 211 20.39 1.20 28.75
CA ARG A 211 20.91 0.19 27.84
C ARG A 211 20.30 -1.17 28.17
N ARG A 212 20.14 -2.02 27.16
CA ARG A 212 19.81 -3.45 27.26
C ARG A 212 20.57 -4.16 26.15
N TYR A 213 21.21 -5.28 26.45
CA TYR A 213 22.00 -6.04 25.48
C TYR A 213 21.23 -7.26 24.98
N PHE A 214 21.69 -7.78 23.84
CA PHE A 214 21.13 -8.94 23.16
C PHE A 214 22.24 -9.75 22.48
N GLY A 215 22.07 -11.07 22.40
CA GLY A 215 22.90 -11.94 21.57
C GLY A 215 22.59 -11.81 20.08
N GLU A 216 23.46 -12.37 19.23
CA GLU A 216 23.14 -12.62 17.82
C GLU A 216 22.37 -13.93 17.72
N PHE A 217 21.27 -13.96 16.95
CA PHE A 217 20.47 -15.20 16.88
C PHE A 217 21.26 -16.36 16.29
N GLY A 218 21.18 -17.52 16.94
CA GLY A 218 21.95 -18.71 16.60
C GLY A 218 23.12 -18.97 17.54
N ASP A 219 23.55 -17.96 18.29
CA ASP A 219 24.73 -18.02 19.17
C ASP A 219 24.61 -19.09 20.25
N ARG A 220 23.44 -19.22 20.90
CA ARG A 220 23.18 -20.27 21.90
C ARG A 220 23.11 -21.70 21.34
N TYR A 221 22.85 -21.87 20.05
CA TYR A 221 22.65 -23.19 19.41
C TYR A 221 23.93 -23.71 18.74
N ARG A 222 25.04 -22.97 18.79
CA ARG A 222 26.34 -23.40 18.23
C ARG A 222 26.81 -24.69 18.92
N GLY A 223 27.11 -25.73 18.14
CA GLY A 223 27.52 -27.05 18.64
C GLY A 223 26.40 -27.85 19.33
N LEU A 224 25.15 -27.39 19.20
CA LEU A 224 23.98 -28.09 19.72
C LEU A 224 23.11 -28.59 18.57
N GLU A 225 22.60 -29.81 18.70
CA GLU A 225 21.61 -30.41 17.81
C GLU A 225 20.26 -30.51 18.56
N PRO A 226 19.17 -29.98 17.98
CA PRO A 226 17.82 -30.18 18.51
C PRO A 226 17.43 -31.66 18.52
N THR A 227 16.66 -32.09 19.51
CA THR A 227 16.20 -33.47 19.64
C THR A 227 14.76 -33.50 20.13
N TYR A 228 13.90 -34.20 19.40
CA TYR A 228 12.47 -34.34 19.67
C TYR A 228 12.20 -35.46 20.67
N ILE A 229 11.39 -35.15 21.69
CA ILE A 229 10.80 -36.13 22.60
C ILE A 229 9.31 -36.23 22.26
N ASP A 230 8.92 -37.38 21.74
CA ASP A 230 7.52 -37.73 21.50
C ASP A 230 6.75 -37.83 22.84
N ASN A 231 5.65 -37.08 22.94
CA ASN A 231 4.77 -37.02 24.10
C ASN A 231 3.40 -37.72 23.84
N GLY A 232 3.21 -38.36 22.69
CA GLY A 232 1.96 -39.02 22.30
C GLY A 232 0.92 -38.04 21.74
N ASP A 233 -0.08 -37.68 22.55
CA ASP A 233 -1.17 -36.79 22.13
C ASP A 233 -0.84 -35.29 22.31
N ASP A 234 0.24 -34.97 23.06
CA ASP A 234 0.74 -33.61 23.29
C ASP A 234 1.86 -33.24 22.30
N PRO A 235 2.09 -31.95 21.96
CA PRO A 235 3.15 -31.53 21.03
C PRO A 235 4.55 -32.04 21.43
N PRO A 236 5.45 -32.36 20.47
CA PRO A 236 6.78 -32.87 20.79
C PRO A 236 7.62 -31.84 21.59
N THR A 237 8.31 -32.32 22.62
CA THR A 237 9.23 -31.46 23.39
C THR A 237 10.57 -31.39 22.67
N VAL A 238 11.04 -30.17 22.40
CA VAL A 238 12.35 -29.91 21.79
C VAL A 238 13.38 -29.70 22.89
N THR A 239 14.43 -30.50 22.86
CA THR A 239 15.61 -30.39 23.75
C THR A 239 16.88 -30.20 22.93
N TYR A 240 17.98 -29.81 23.55
CA TYR A 240 19.26 -29.56 22.87
C TYR A 240 20.34 -30.47 23.42
N SER A 241 21.09 -31.13 22.54
CA SER A 241 22.21 -32.01 22.90
C SER A 241 23.50 -31.56 22.22
N THR A 242 24.65 -31.74 22.87
CA THR A 242 25.96 -31.41 22.30
C THR A 242 26.36 -32.45 21.26
N THR A 243 26.82 -32.02 20.09
CA THR A 243 27.36 -32.93 19.06
C THR A 243 28.86 -33.17 19.27
N ASP A 244 29.30 -34.43 19.14
CA ASP A 244 30.73 -34.79 19.24
C ASP A 244 31.56 -34.32 18.03
N ASP A 245 30.91 -33.87 16.95
CA ASP A 245 31.51 -33.54 15.65
C ASP A 245 31.65 -32.02 15.37
N ASP A 246 31.20 -31.12 16.27
CA ASP A 246 31.35 -29.66 16.10
C ASP A 246 32.08 -29.01 17.29
N ASP A 247 33.33 -28.56 17.08
CA ASP A 247 34.15 -27.85 18.08
C ASP A 247 33.60 -26.47 18.50
N LYS A 248 32.46 -26.01 17.96
CA LYS A 248 31.86 -24.70 18.29
C LYS A 248 31.10 -24.75 19.61
N GLU A 249 31.42 -23.85 20.53
CA GLU A 249 30.65 -23.69 21.78
C GLU A 249 29.50 -22.66 21.65
N PRO A 250 28.39 -22.83 22.39
CA PRO A 250 27.38 -21.79 22.60
C PRO A 250 27.97 -20.48 23.07
N VAL A 251 27.41 -19.35 22.63
CA VAL A 251 27.82 -18.00 23.03
C VAL A 251 26.66 -17.29 23.71
N PHE A 252 26.90 -16.68 24.88
CA PHE A 252 25.90 -15.94 25.63
C PHE A 252 26.37 -14.52 25.91
N VAL A 253 25.46 -13.55 25.84
CA VAL A 253 25.71 -12.14 26.14
C VAL A 253 25.02 -11.76 27.45
N ASP A 254 25.70 -11.05 28.36
CA ASP A 254 25.11 -10.52 29.60
C ASP A 254 24.06 -9.45 29.28
N ARG A 255 22.88 -9.57 29.90
CA ARG A 255 21.74 -8.69 29.68
C ARG A 255 21.98 -7.21 30.01
N GLU A 256 22.84 -6.90 30.97
CA GLU A 256 23.04 -5.55 31.53
C GLU A 256 24.43 -4.95 31.28
N THR A 257 25.48 -5.77 31.09
CA THR A 257 26.84 -5.30 30.76
C THR A 257 27.19 -5.46 29.28
N GLY A 258 26.62 -6.48 28.61
CA GLY A 258 27.00 -6.87 27.26
C GLY A 258 28.25 -7.75 27.21
N ASP A 259 28.76 -8.19 28.36
CA ASP A 259 29.87 -9.15 28.47
C ASP A 259 29.51 -10.48 27.80
N VAL A 260 30.52 -11.29 27.45
CA VAL A 260 30.32 -12.52 26.68
C VAL A 260 30.91 -13.72 27.40
N ALA A 261 30.13 -14.80 27.44
CA ALA A 261 30.53 -16.11 27.96
C ALA A 261 30.43 -17.18 26.85
N LEU A 262 31.30 -18.18 26.93
CA LEU A 262 31.30 -19.36 26.07
C LEU A 262 30.83 -20.59 26.86
N ALA A 263 30.21 -21.54 26.17
CA ALA A 263 29.67 -22.81 26.65
C ALA A 263 28.54 -22.74 27.69
N SER A 264 28.59 -21.83 28.67
CA SER A 264 27.52 -21.62 29.66
C SER A 264 27.30 -20.14 29.99
N ALA A 265 26.03 -19.81 30.27
CA ALA A 265 25.63 -18.52 30.81
C ALA A 265 26.02 -18.30 32.29
N ASP A 266 26.47 -19.34 33.01
CA ASP A 266 26.81 -19.29 34.45
C ASP A 266 27.95 -18.29 34.78
N ALA A 267 28.76 -17.93 33.79
CA ALA A 267 29.84 -16.95 33.93
C ALA A 267 29.37 -15.49 33.82
N LEU A 268 28.09 -15.24 33.50
CA LEU A 268 27.51 -13.90 33.36
C LEU A 268 26.96 -13.41 34.70
N GLU A 269 27.07 -12.11 34.97
CA GLU A 269 26.64 -11.52 36.25
C GLU A 269 25.12 -11.30 36.31
N ASN A 270 24.47 -10.94 35.19
CA ASN A 270 23.10 -10.42 35.15
C ASN A 270 22.16 -11.23 34.22
N GLN A 271 22.38 -12.55 34.17
CA GLN A 271 21.69 -13.50 33.29
C GLN A 271 22.01 -13.32 31.79
N ALA A 272 21.82 -14.40 31.03
CA ALA A 272 21.88 -14.34 29.57
C ALA A 272 20.79 -13.42 29.00
N ALA A 273 21.18 -12.65 27.99
CA ALA A 273 20.28 -11.88 27.17
C ALA A 273 19.50 -12.78 26.20
N ASN A 274 18.34 -12.29 25.78
CA ASN A 274 17.64 -12.83 24.62
C ASN A 274 18.40 -12.44 23.34
N GLU A 275 18.20 -13.19 22.26
CA GLU A 275 18.86 -12.97 20.97
C GLU A 275 18.00 -12.10 20.05
N LEU A 276 18.63 -11.38 19.12
CA LEU A 276 17.92 -10.70 18.03
C LEU A 276 18.14 -11.41 16.70
N ILE A 277 17.04 -11.69 16.01
CA ILE A 277 17.02 -11.85 14.55
C ILE A 277 17.09 -10.44 13.96
N PHE A 278 18.27 -10.06 13.46
CA PHE A 278 18.53 -8.76 12.85
C PHE A 278 18.64 -8.89 11.32
N ILE A 279 17.70 -8.28 10.60
CA ILE A 279 17.57 -8.42 9.15
C ILE A 279 17.75 -7.04 8.52
N LYS A 280 18.89 -6.84 7.83
CA LYS A 280 19.21 -5.61 7.08
C LYS A 280 18.66 -5.65 5.65
N ASN A 281 18.22 -4.49 5.15
CA ASN A 281 18.07 -4.20 3.72
C ASN A 281 19.47 -3.98 3.11
N PRO A 282 20.01 -4.91 2.32
CA PRO A 282 21.43 -4.90 1.94
C PRO A 282 21.76 -3.72 1.01
N ASN A 283 22.69 -2.86 1.42
CA ASN A 283 23.16 -1.74 0.61
C ASN A 283 24.62 -1.96 0.15
N PRO A 284 24.97 -1.77 -1.15
CA PRO A 284 26.35 -1.94 -1.63
C PRO A 284 27.40 -0.99 -1.02
N LEU A 285 26.98 0.03 -0.26
CA LEU A 285 27.87 1.04 0.33
C LEU A 285 28.05 0.90 1.85
N GLU A 286 27.27 0.05 2.53
CA GLU A 286 27.23 -0.07 3.99
C GLU A 286 27.15 -1.54 4.44
N ASP A 287 28.12 -1.96 5.26
CA ASP A 287 28.27 -3.35 5.70
C ASP A 287 27.42 -3.66 6.95
N ASP A 288 27.39 -2.73 7.91
CA ASP A 288 26.86 -2.90 9.27
C ASP A 288 25.33 -2.84 9.33
N TYR A 289 24.77 -1.85 8.65
CA TYR A 289 23.36 -1.51 8.67
C TYR A 289 22.80 -1.59 7.26
N GLY A 290 21.51 -1.85 7.17
CA GLY A 290 20.82 -1.60 5.92
C GLY A 290 20.47 -0.13 5.74
N VAL A 291 20.02 0.20 4.54
CA VAL A 291 19.60 1.56 4.16
C VAL A 291 18.24 1.44 3.49
N PRO A 292 17.22 2.22 3.90
CA PRO A 292 15.90 2.12 3.30
C PRO A 292 15.86 2.82 1.94
N ASP A 293 15.05 2.28 1.01
CA ASP A 293 15.13 2.63 -0.42
C ASP A 293 14.73 4.09 -0.69
N TRP A 294 13.77 4.60 0.12
CA TRP A 294 13.27 5.98 0.09
C TRP A 294 14.28 7.05 0.55
N VAL A 295 15.48 6.69 1.03
CA VAL A 295 16.56 7.67 1.33
C VAL A 295 16.88 8.55 0.12
N SER A 296 16.74 8.02 -1.09
CA SER A 296 16.89 8.79 -2.34
C SER A 296 15.81 9.88 -2.51
N ALA A 297 14.61 9.66 -1.99
CA ALA A 297 13.44 10.54 -2.06
C ALA A 297 13.34 11.57 -0.91
N ILE A 298 14.29 11.61 0.04
CA ILE A 298 14.27 12.56 1.17
C ILE A 298 14.04 14.02 0.72
N ARG A 299 14.62 14.43 -0.42
CA ARG A 299 14.41 15.78 -0.96
C ARG A 299 12.99 16.03 -1.43
N THR A 300 12.38 15.04 -2.11
CA THR A 300 10.99 15.09 -2.59
C THR A 300 10.02 15.14 -1.40
N ILE A 301 10.26 14.31 -0.38
CA ILE A 301 9.46 14.30 0.87
C ILE A 301 9.54 15.67 1.58
N SER A 302 10.75 16.21 1.79
CA SER A 302 10.93 17.54 2.39
C SER A 302 10.34 18.69 1.55
N ALA A 303 10.20 18.51 0.23
CA ALA A 303 9.60 19.52 -0.64
C ALA A 303 8.07 19.48 -0.62
N ASP A 304 7.46 18.30 -0.50
CA ASP A 304 6.02 18.13 -0.24
C ASP A 304 5.62 18.69 1.15
N GLU A 305 6.43 18.43 2.18
CA GLU A 305 6.29 19.03 3.51
C GLU A 305 6.33 20.57 3.43
N ALA A 306 7.34 21.14 2.77
CA ALA A 306 7.46 22.59 2.59
C ALA A 306 6.30 23.21 1.78
N ALA A 307 5.73 22.50 0.80
CA ALA A 307 4.56 22.96 0.06
C ALA A 307 3.30 22.98 0.93
N LYS A 308 3.12 21.99 1.82
CA LYS A 308 2.03 21.99 2.82
C LYS A 308 2.17 23.12 3.82
N ASP A 309 3.37 23.34 4.33
CA ASP A 309 3.63 24.44 5.27
C ASP A 309 3.43 25.80 4.61
N TYR A 310 3.88 25.99 3.36
CA TYR A 310 3.57 27.21 2.59
C TYR A 310 2.06 27.41 2.44
N ASN A 311 1.32 26.39 2.00
CA ASN A 311 -0.13 26.48 1.84
C ASN A 311 -0.84 26.76 3.18
N ARG A 312 -0.40 26.10 4.26
CA ARG A 312 -0.90 26.35 5.62
C ARG A 312 -0.64 27.78 6.05
N GLU A 313 0.58 28.29 5.88
CA GLU A 313 0.92 29.68 6.20
C GLU A 313 0.10 30.64 5.33
N PHE A 314 -0.09 30.32 4.04
CA PHE A 314 -0.90 31.11 3.12
C PHE A 314 -2.34 31.27 3.61
N PHE A 315 -3.01 30.17 3.96
CA PHE A 315 -4.37 30.20 4.50
C PHE A 315 -4.46 30.80 5.92
N GLN A 316 -3.45 30.60 6.77
CA GLN A 316 -3.46 31.13 8.15
C GLN A 316 -3.14 32.63 8.23
N ASN A 317 -2.35 33.15 7.29
CA ASN A 317 -1.85 34.53 7.35
C ASN A 317 -2.57 35.51 6.41
N ASP A 318 -3.28 34.99 5.40
CA ASP A 318 -3.70 35.71 4.18
C ASP A 318 -2.54 36.61 3.70
N THR A 319 -1.42 35.96 3.36
CA THR A 319 -0.05 36.54 3.32
C THR A 319 0.15 37.73 2.39
N ILE A 320 -0.83 38.04 1.56
CA ILE A 320 -0.83 39.15 0.62
C ILE A 320 -1.87 40.15 1.10
N PRO A 321 -1.48 41.36 1.52
CA PRO A 321 -2.44 42.41 1.82
C PRO A 321 -3.39 42.60 0.64
N ARG A 322 -4.70 42.44 0.85
CA ARG A 322 -5.67 42.54 -0.28
C ARG A 322 -5.92 43.99 -0.69
N PHE A 323 -5.61 44.93 0.19
CA PHE A 323 -5.82 46.36 0.00
C PHE A 323 -4.60 47.16 0.45
N VAL A 324 -4.23 48.16 -0.34
CA VAL A 324 -3.35 49.25 0.06
C VAL A 324 -4.20 50.50 0.22
N ILE A 325 -4.12 51.13 1.39
CA ILE A 325 -4.71 52.45 1.63
C ILE A 325 -3.60 53.47 1.42
N LYS A 326 -3.66 54.19 0.30
CA LYS A 326 -2.77 55.32 0.02
C LYS A 326 -3.39 56.57 0.61
N VAL A 327 -2.64 57.26 1.47
CA VAL A 327 -3.04 58.56 2.02
C VAL A 327 -2.14 59.62 1.38
N THR A 328 -2.71 60.43 0.51
CA THR A 328 -2.04 61.54 -0.17
C THR A 328 -2.47 62.87 0.45
N GLY A 329 -1.55 63.84 0.51
CA GLY A 329 -1.83 65.15 1.10
C GLY A 329 -1.71 65.23 2.63
N GLY A 330 -1.41 64.14 3.35
CA GLY A 330 -1.07 64.20 4.78
C GLY A 330 -0.95 62.85 5.52
N GLU A 331 -0.69 62.96 6.82
CA GLU A 331 -0.65 61.85 7.79
C GLU A 331 -2.01 61.69 8.48
N LEU A 332 -2.36 60.47 8.86
CA LEU A 332 -3.57 60.19 9.64
C LEU A 332 -3.33 60.47 11.13
N THR A 333 -4.36 60.98 11.82
CA THR A 333 -4.30 61.02 13.29
C THR A 333 -4.40 59.61 13.86
N GLU A 334 -3.77 59.32 15.02
CA GLU A 334 -3.91 58.01 15.70
C GLU A 334 -5.38 57.57 15.84
N LYS A 335 -6.28 58.52 16.10
CA LYS A 335 -7.71 58.25 16.17
C LYS A 335 -8.28 57.83 14.80
N SER A 336 -8.00 58.59 13.74
CA SER A 336 -8.44 58.27 12.37
C SER A 336 -7.91 56.93 11.89
N ARG A 337 -6.67 56.59 12.27
CA ARG A 337 -6.06 55.29 12.00
C ARG A 337 -6.77 54.16 12.72
N ASN A 338 -7.01 54.30 14.04
CA ASN A 338 -7.76 53.30 14.81
C ASN A 338 -9.21 53.15 14.31
N ASP A 339 -9.87 54.24 13.91
CA ASP A 339 -11.21 54.23 13.33
C ASP A 339 -11.22 53.50 11.96
N LEU A 340 -10.14 53.64 11.14
CA LEU A 340 -9.94 52.92 9.88
C LEU A 340 -9.65 51.43 10.07
N GLU A 341 -8.74 51.09 11.00
CA GLU A 341 -8.41 49.70 11.36
C GLU A 341 -9.66 48.97 11.89
N ALA A 342 -10.44 49.61 12.77
CA ALA A 342 -11.71 49.07 13.27
C ALA A 342 -12.81 48.95 12.18
N MET A 343 -12.81 49.81 11.15
CA MET A 343 -13.74 49.70 10.03
C MET A 343 -13.35 48.55 9.08
N LEU A 344 -12.06 48.32 8.89
CA LEU A 344 -11.51 47.16 8.16
C LEU A 344 -11.88 45.84 8.84
N ASP A 345 -11.64 45.73 10.15
CA ASP A 345 -12.04 44.56 10.95
C ASP A 345 -13.56 44.34 10.99
N GLY A 346 -14.36 45.41 10.83
CA GLY A 346 -15.82 45.32 10.83
C GLY A 346 -16.47 44.96 9.48
N LEU A 347 -15.71 44.97 8.37
CA LEU A 347 -16.27 44.82 7.02
C LEU A 347 -16.30 43.38 6.48
N ARG A 348 -15.57 42.44 7.10
CA ARG A 348 -15.58 41.00 6.75
C ARG A 348 -15.38 40.13 8.00
N GLU A 349 -15.78 38.87 7.89
CA GLU A 349 -15.69 37.86 8.96
C GLU A 349 -14.25 37.36 9.21
N GLU A 350 -13.29 37.72 8.34
CA GLU A 350 -11.86 37.43 8.45
C GLU A 350 -11.03 38.73 8.36
N SER A 351 -10.18 38.99 9.37
CA SER A 351 -9.27 40.14 9.42
C SER A 351 -8.10 40.00 8.44
N HIS A 352 -8.30 40.40 7.18
CA HIS A 352 -7.21 40.51 6.21
C HIS A 352 -6.32 41.73 6.51
N ARG A 353 -5.00 41.59 6.30
CA ARG A 353 -4.05 42.70 6.51
C ARG A 353 -4.25 43.78 5.45
N ALA A 354 -4.48 45.03 5.86
CA ALA A 354 -4.35 46.19 4.98
C ALA A 354 -3.01 46.89 5.25
N VAL A 355 -2.35 47.39 4.20
CA VAL A 355 -1.15 48.23 4.36
C VAL A 355 -1.55 49.68 4.16
N ILE A 356 -1.40 50.50 5.20
CA ILE A 356 -1.58 51.94 5.13
C ILE A 356 -0.24 52.55 4.73
N LEU A 357 -0.23 53.33 3.64
CA LEU A 357 0.92 54.08 3.17
C LEU A 357 0.62 55.58 3.29
N GLU A 358 1.32 56.24 4.20
CA GLU A 358 1.23 57.68 4.45
C GLU A 358 2.49 58.36 3.89
N VAL A 359 2.35 59.58 3.36
CA VAL A 359 3.47 60.35 2.79
C VAL A 359 3.76 61.55 3.69
N GLU A 360 4.97 61.60 4.27
CA GLU A 360 5.42 62.73 5.10
C GLU A 360 5.30 64.06 4.34
N LYS A 361 4.78 65.09 5.03
CA LYS A 361 4.68 66.44 4.44
C LYS A 361 6.05 67.09 4.33
N PHE A 362 6.61 67.16 3.13
CA PHE A 362 7.62 68.16 2.81
C PHE A 362 7.04 69.56 3.04
N GLN A 363 7.56 70.26 4.03
CA GLN A 363 7.01 71.54 4.48
C GLN A 363 7.15 72.63 3.41
N GLN A 364 6.04 72.94 2.71
CA GLN A 364 5.51 74.30 2.46
C GLN A 364 4.50 74.32 1.30
N GLN A 365 3.22 73.99 1.56
CA GLN A 365 2.06 74.75 1.09
C GLN A 365 0.77 74.31 1.81
N ILE A 366 -0.32 75.04 1.58
CA ILE A 366 -1.53 75.11 2.42
C ILE A 366 -2.74 74.68 1.58
N ASP A 367 -3.67 73.96 2.22
CA ASP A 367 -4.98 73.51 1.70
C ASP A 367 -4.96 72.58 0.47
N ASP A 368 -4.16 71.51 0.55
CA ASP A 368 -4.46 70.27 -0.20
C ASP A 368 -5.42 69.41 0.62
N ASP A 369 -6.57 69.04 0.04
CA ASP A 369 -7.50 68.06 0.61
C ASP A 369 -6.81 66.69 0.75
N VAL A 370 -7.01 66.01 1.89
CA VAL A 370 -6.46 64.66 2.10
C VAL A 370 -7.26 63.66 1.28
N GLU A 371 -6.61 63.04 0.30
CA GLU A 371 -7.19 62.01 -0.55
C GLU A 371 -6.78 60.63 -0.02
N ILE A 372 -7.77 59.75 0.10
CA ILE A 372 -7.60 58.38 0.58
C ILE A 372 -8.04 57.44 -0.54
N GLU A 373 -7.07 56.82 -1.21
CA GLU A 373 -7.31 55.87 -2.29
C GLU A 373 -7.13 54.44 -1.77
N LEU A 374 -8.14 53.60 -1.99
CA LEU A 374 -8.14 52.19 -1.57
C LEU A 374 -7.97 51.31 -2.81
N GLU A 375 -6.71 50.98 -3.12
CA GLU A 375 -6.38 50.11 -4.25
C GLU A 375 -6.49 48.63 -3.82
N PRO A 376 -7.30 47.81 -4.50
CA PRO A 376 -7.19 46.36 -4.37
C PRO A 376 -5.87 45.92 -4.99
N LEU A 377 -5.03 45.24 -4.21
CA LEU A 377 -3.87 44.56 -4.78
C LEU A 377 -4.39 43.37 -5.60
N GLY A 378 -4.31 43.53 -6.93
CA GLY A 378 -4.86 42.58 -7.89
C GLY A 378 -4.35 41.17 -7.62
N GLN A 379 -5.25 40.28 -7.22
CA GLN A 379 -4.96 38.87 -6.96
C GLN A 379 -4.64 38.15 -8.28
N GLY A 380 -3.38 38.26 -8.70
CA GLY A 380 -2.70 37.21 -9.44
C GLY A 380 -2.39 36.03 -8.50
N ILE A 381 -3.42 35.43 -7.89
CA ILE A 381 -3.30 34.04 -7.42
C ILE A 381 -3.23 33.24 -8.71
N SER A 382 -2.02 32.99 -9.22
CA SER A 382 -1.86 31.99 -10.26
C SER A 382 -2.30 30.65 -9.68
N GLU A 383 -2.95 29.83 -10.51
CA GLU A 383 -3.30 28.45 -10.12
C GLU A 383 -2.03 27.66 -9.72
N GLU A 384 -0.86 28.10 -10.15
CA GLU A 384 0.47 27.60 -9.73
C GLU A 384 0.77 27.76 -8.22
N MET A 385 0.11 28.68 -7.49
CA MET A 385 0.35 28.90 -6.06
C MET A 385 -0.28 27.86 -5.13
N ASP A 386 -1.16 26.98 -5.63
CA ASP A 386 -1.78 25.94 -4.80
C ASP A 386 -0.93 24.67 -4.64
N PHE A 387 0.16 24.56 -5.43
CA PHE A 387 1.09 23.43 -5.48
C PHE A 387 0.45 22.06 -5.81
N ARG A 388 -0.79 21.95 -6.30
CA ARG A 388 -1.48 20.66 -6.56
C ARG A 388 -0.66 19.72 -7.43
N GLN A 389 -0.34 20.14 -8.66
CA GLN A 389 0.48 19.34 -9.61
C GLN A 389 1.88 19.00 -9.07
N PHE A 390 2.45 19.89 -8.25
CA PHE A 390 3.75 19.65 -7.61
C PHE A 390 3.64 18.55 -6.55
N ARG A 391 2.59 18.57 -5.73
CA ARG A 391 2.30 17.54 -4.72
C ARG A 391 1.96 16.20 -5.35
N GLU A 392 1.09 16.17 -6.37
CA GLU A 392 0.74 14.96 -7.15
C GLU A 392 2.01 14.28 -7.71
N LYS A 393 2.93 15.08 -8.27
CA LYS A 393 4.21 14.58 -8.77
C LYS A 393 5.12 14.07 -7.65
N ASN A 394 5.21 14.78 -6.52
CA ASN A 394 6.01 14.35 -5.37
C ASN A 394 5.47 13.03 -4.78
N GLU A 395 4.16 12.89 -4.66
CA GLU A 395 3.48 11.66 -4.25
C GLU A 395 3.82 10.49 -5.20
N HIS A 396 3.73 10.70 -6.51
CA HIS A 396 4.13 9.69 -7.51
C HIS A 396 5.63 9.34 -7.42
N GLU A 397 6.52 10.32 -7.20
CA GLU A 397 7.95 10.08 -6.98
C GLU A 397 8.23 9.27 -5.69
N ILE A 398 7.49 9.51 -4.61
CA ILE A 398 7.58 8.74 -3.36
C ILE A 398 7.06 7.31 -3.57
N ALA A 399 5.88 7.15 -4.19
CA ALA A 399 5.31 5.84 -4.51
C ALA A 399 6.25 4.99 -5.37
N LYS A 400 6.87 5.60 -6.40
CA LYS A 400 7.86 4.95 -7.26
C LYS A 400 9.03 4.35 -6.47
N VAL A 401 9.57 5.07 -5.49
CA VAL A 401 10.74 4.59 -4.73
C VAL A 401 10.35 3.53 -3.67
N LEU A 402 9.09 3.50 -3.26
CA LEU A 402 8.54 2.42 -2.45
C LEU A 402 8.08 1.20 -3.29
N GLU A 403 8.11 1.30 -4.62
CA GLU A 403 7.56 0.32 -5.56
C GLU A 403 6.05 0.09 -5.36
N MET A 404 5.33 1.13 -4.91
CA MET A 404 3.89 1.09 -4.67
C MET A 404 3.14 1.65 -5.88
N PRO A 405 2.21 0.89 -6.50
CA PRO A 405 1.40 1.42 -7.59
C PRO A 405 0.41 2.50 -7.08
N PRO A 406 0.05 3.51 -7.90
CA PRO A 406 -0.79 4.65 -7.48
C PRO A 406 -2.11 4.25 -6.81
N ILE A 407 -2.77 3.22 -7.32
CA ILE A 407 -4.03 2.71 -6.75
C ILE A 407 -3.87 2.24 -5.30
N LYS A 408 -2.69 1.72 -4.91
CA LYS A 408 -2.43 1.27 -3.53
C LYS A 408 -2.17 2.43 -2.59
N ILE A 409 -1.66 3.59 -3.03
CA ILE A 409 -1.57 4.78 -2.16
C ILE A 409 -2.88 5.57 -2.08
N GLY A 410 -3.82 5.35 -3.01
CA GLY A 410 -5.15 5.97 -3.04
C GLY A 410 -5.37 6.92 -4.21
N VAL A 411 -4.41 7.01 -5.14
CA VAL A 411 -4.52 7.82 -6.36
C VAL A 411 -5.24 7.01 -7.43
N THR A 412 -6.51 7.35 -7.69
CA THR A 412 -7.39 6.62 -8.61
C THR A 412 -7.53 7.25 -10.00
N ASP A 413 -7.17 8.52 -10.16
CA ASP A 413 -7.55 9.37 -11.30
C ASP A 413 -7.04 8.89 -12.67
N THR A 414 -5.99 8.07 -12.68
CA THR A 414 -5.37 7.49 -13.89
C THR A 414 -5.73 6.01 -14.12
N SER A 415 -6.63 5.44 -13.31
CA SER A 415 -6.91 4.01 -13.29
C SER A 415 -8.30 3.65 -13.80
N ASN A 416 -8.35 2.86 -14.88
CA ASN A 416 -9.56 2.12 -15.26
C ASN A 416 -9.53 0.69 -14.71
N ARG A 417 -10.68 0.02 -14.65
CA ARG A 417 -10.83 -1.30 -14.00
C ARG A 417 -9.90 -2.40 -14.56
N SER A 418 -9.51 -2.31 -15.83
CA SER A 418 -8.59 -3.25 -16.46
C SER A 418 -7.15 -2.98 -16.01
N ASN A 419 -6.71 -1.72 -16.11
CA ASN A 419 -5.39 -1.26 -15.67
C ASN A 419 -5.15 -1.51 -14.17
N SER A 420 -6.17 -1.33 -13.31
CA SER A 420 -6.06 -1.61 -11.88
C SER A 420 -5.77 -3.08 -11.58
N GLY A 421 -6.37 -4.01 -12.34
CA GLY A 421 -6.15 -5.45 -12.14
C GLY A 421 -4.71 -5.84 -12.49
N GLN A 422 -4.17 -5.32 -13.60
CA GLN A 422 -2.79 -5.58 -13.99
C GLN A 422 -1.80 -5.00 -12.98
N GLN A 423 -1.96 -3.73 -12.56
CA GLN A 423 -1.08 -3.11 -11.56
C GLN A 423 -1.05 -3.86 -10.22
N ASP A 424 -2.21 -4.39 -9.78
CA ASP A 424 -2.29 -5.20 -8.57
C ASP A 424 -1.55 -6.54 -8.70
N LYS A 425 -1.60 -7.17 -9.89
CA LYS A 425 -0.90 -8.42 -10.20
C LYS A 425 0.60 -8.23 -10.33
N ASP A 426 1.04 -7.19 -11.04
CA ASP A 426 2.46 -6.84 -11.19
C ASP A 426 3.06 -6.52 -9.82
N PHE A 427 2.37 -5.75 -8.98
CA PHE A 427 2.79 -5.48 -7.61
C PHE A 427 2.88 -6.76 -6.76
N ALA A 428 1.90 -7.66 -6.85
CA ALA A 428 1.92 -8.93 -6.13
C ALA A 428 3.11 -9.80 -6.55
N LEU A 429 3.28 -10.04 -7.85
CA LEU A 429 4.27 -10.99 -8.38
C LEU A 429 5.71 -10.43 -8.44
N GLU A 430 5.89 -9.16 -8.81
CA GLU A 430 7.23 -8.59 -9.00
C GLU A 430 7.82 -7.97 -7.72
N VAL A 431 6.97 -7.46 -6.82
CA VAL A 431 7.42 -6.74 -5.60
C VAL A 431 7.19 -7.56 -4.33
N ILE A 432 5.98 -8.08 -4.12
CA ILE A 432 5.60 -8.70 -2.84
C ILE A 432 6.09 -10.15 -2.73
N GLN A 433 5.81 -11.01 -3.72
CA GLN A 433 6.18 -12.42 -3.70
C GLN A 433 7.70 -12.65 -3.49
N PRO A 434 8.62 -11.88 -4.12
CA PRO A 434 10.05 -12.05 -3.88
C PRO A 434 10.49 -11.63 -2.48
N GLU A 435 9.88 -10.60 -1.88
CA GLU A 435 10.16 -10.19 -0.49
C GLU A 435 9.57 -11.19 0.53
N GLN A 436 8.37 -11.71 0.26
CA GLN A 436 7.76 -12.82 1.01
C GLN A 436 8.70 -14.04 1.04
N HIS A 437 9.16 -14.51 -0.12
CA HIS A 437 10.07 -15.64 -0.23
C HIS A 437 11.41 -15.39 0.50
N LYS A 438 12.04 -14.22 0.31
CA LYS A 438 13.28 -13.85 1.03
C LYS A 438 13.08 -13.85 2.55
N PHE A 439 11.94 -13.39 3.04
CA PHE A 439 11.67 -13.30 4.47
C PHE A 439 11.32 -14.67 5.06
N ALA A 440 10.51 -15.47 4.37
CA ALA A 440 10.27 -16.88 4.69
C ALA A 440 11.58 -17.66 4.79
N GLN A 441 12.44 -17.59 3.78
CA GLN A 441 13.72 -18.31 3.77
C GLN A 441 14.66 -17.89 4.91
N ARG A 442 14.64 -16.61 5.31
CA ARG A 442 15.41 -16.15 6.48
C ARG A 442 14.83 -16.71 7.79
N LEU A 443 13.51 -16.75 7.96
CA LEU A 443 12.88 -17.33 9.15
C LEU A 443 13.03 -18.86 9.20
N TYR A 444 12.98 -19.53 8.06
CA TYR A 444 13.26 -20.97 7.93
C TYR A 444 14.70 -21.29 8.36
N ALA A 445 15.70 -20.65 7.75
CA ALA A 445 17.11 -20.91 8.09
C ALA A 445 17.47 -20.55 9.55
N THR A 446 16.83 -19.51 10.11
CA THR A 446 17.05 -19.11 11.50
C THR A 446 16.23 -19.96 12.48
N LEU A 447 14.91 -19.83 12.49
CA LEU A 447 14.06 -20.48 13.48
C LEU A 447 13.92 -21.98 13.21
N HIS A 448 13.52 -22.39 12.01
CA HIS A 448 13.20 -23.80 11.75
C HIS A 448 14.47 -24.66 11.79
N GLN A 449 15.48 -24.33 10.98
CA GLN A 449 16.72 -25.12 10.92
C GLN A 449 17.58 -24.94 12.18
N THR A 450 17.99 -23.70 12.51
CA THR A 450 19.01 -23.49 13.58
C THR A 450 18.45 -23.71 15.00
N ALA A 451 17.20 -23.33 15.28
CA ALA A 451 16.63 -23.43 16.63
C ALA A 451 15.74 -24.65 16.87
N PHE A 452 15.12 -25.20 15.82
CA PHE A 452 14.23 -26.35 15.94
C PHE A 452 14.76 -27.63 15.29
N GLY A 453 15.70 -27.56 14.34
CA GLY A 453 16.23 -28.73 13.63
C GLY A 453 15.29 -29.24 12.54
N VAL A 454 14.40 -28.38 12.05
CA VAL A 454 13.33 -28.72 11.10
C VAL A 454 13.74 -28.30 9.69
N ASP A 455 13.82 -29.30 8.82
CA ASP A 455 14.25 -29.16 7.42
C ASP A 455 13.11 -29.43 6.43
N ASP A 456 12.11 -30.23 6.80
CA ASP A 456 11.04 -30.64 5.88
C ASP A 456 9.92 -29.59 5.73
N TRP A 457 9.85 -28.58 6.62
CA TRP A 457 8.74 -27.64 6.68
C TRP A 457 9.17 -26.17 6.68
N THR A 458 8.57 -25.38 5.81
CA THR A 458 8.83 -23.94 5.65
C THR A 458 7.56 -23.11 5.73
N LEU A 459 7.68 -21.80 5.55
CA LEU A 459 6.56 -20.86 5.58
C LEU A 459 6.22 -20.35 4.19
N GLU A 460 4.93 -20.38 3.84
CA GLU A 460 4.38 -19.71 2.67
C GLU A 460 3.46 -18.57 3.10
N TYR A 461 3.73 -17.35 2.64
CA TYR A 461 2.92 -16.17 2.97
C TYR A 461 1.74 -16.04 2.01
N GLU A 462 0.60 -15.56 2.52
CA GLU A 462 -0.59 -15.35 1.69
C GLU A 462 -0.35 -14.23 0.66
N LEU A 463 -0.34 -14.56 -0.63
CA LEU A 463 -0.10 -13.62 -1.72
C LEU A 463 -1.41 -12.98 -2.22
N ARG A 464 -1.67 -11.73 -1.82
CA ARG A 464 -2.85 -10.98 -2.27
C ARG A 464 -2.59 -10.20 -3.55
N GLY A 465 -3.47 -10.38 -4.55
CA GLY A 465 -3.51 -9.60 -5.79
C GLY A 465 -3.01 -10.33 -7.04
N ALA A 466 -2.41 -11.53 -6.90
CA ALA A 466 -1.98 -12.36 -8.02
C ALA A 466 -3.15 -13.06 -8.73
N ASP A 467 -4.08 -13.63 -7.95
CA ASP A 467 -5.20 -14.43 -8.43
C ASP A 467 -6.28 -13.57 -9.08
N GLN A 468 -6.70 -13.96 -10.28
CA GLN A 468 -7.80 -13.31 -10.98
C GLN A 468 -8.74 -14.36 -11.57
N PRO A 469 -9.51 -15.08 -10.74
CA PRO A 469 -10.30 -16.24 -11.18
C PRO A 469 -11.26 -15.91 -12.34
N LYS A 470 -11.78 -14.67 -12.43
CA LYS A 470 -12.57 -14.24 -13.59
C LYS A 470 -11.75 -14.08 -14.87
N GLN A 471 -10.56 -13.47 -14.82
CA GLN A 471 -9.72 -13.29 -16.01
C GLN A 471 -9.03 -14.60 -16.41
N GLU A 472 -8.62 -15.42 -15.44
CA GLU A 472 -8.09 -16.77 -15.67
C GLU A 472 -9.15 -17.67 -16.31
N ALA A 473 -10.38 -17.70 -15.80
CA ALA A 473 -11.49 -18.41 -16.46
C ALA A 473 -11.76 -17.91 -17.88
N GLN A 474 -11.79 -16.58 -18.11
CA GLN A 474 -11.97 -16.00 -19.45
C GLN A 474 -10.82 -16.34 -20.41
N MET A 475 -9.58 -16.37 -19.92
CA MET A 475 -8.40 -16.73 -20.72
C MET A 475 -8.35 -18.24 -21.01
N ALA A 476 -8.71 -19.08 -20.03
CA ALA A 476 -8.87 -20.52 -20.21
C ALA A 476 -9.97 -20.84 -21.23
N GLU A 477 -11.15 -20.20 -21.11
CA GLU A 477 -12.24 -20.31 -22.09
C GLU A 477 -11.77 -19.89 -23.50
N GLN A 478 -11.06 -18.76 -23.63
CA GLN A 478 -10.51 -18.32 -24.91
C GLN A 478 -9.48 -19.31 -25.49
N ARG A 479 -8.61 -19.91 -24.66
CA ARG A 479 -7.65 -20.93 -25.08
C ARG A 479 -8.34 -22.21 -25.52
N VAL A 480 -9.28 -22.74 -24.71
CA VAL A 480 -10.08 -23.92 -25.05
C VAL A 480 -10.89 -23.68 -26.34
N ARG A 481 -11.48 -22.49 -26.51
CA ARG A 481 -12.15 -22.07 -27.75
C ARG A 481 -11.18 -22.02 -28.94
N ALA A 482 -9.96 -21.53 -28.76
CA ALA A 482 -8.94 -21.51 -29.80
C ALA A 482 -8.44 -22.92 -30.16
N MET A 483 -8.21 -23.77 -29.15
CA MET A 483 -7.87 -25.20 -29.29
C MET A 483 -8.93 -25.95 -30.08
N ARG A 484 -10.22 -25.73 -29.76
CA ARG A 484 -11.38 -26.27 -30.50
C ARG A 484 -11.40 -25.76 -31.95
N LEU A 485 -11.28 -24.46 -32.17
CA LEU A 485 -11.30 -23.87 -33.52
C LEU A 485 -10.10 -24.28 -34.39
N ALA A 486 -8.96 -24.60 -33.78
CA ALA A 486 -7.79 -25.13 -34.47
C ALA A 486 -7.91 -26.63 -34.79
N GLY A 487 -8.77 -27.38 -34.08
CA GLY A 487 -8.90 -28.83 -34.21
C GLY A 487 -7.68 -29.63 -33.73
N VAL A 488 -6.87 -29.05 -32.83
CA VAL A 488 -5.61 -29.66 -32.35
C VAL A 488 -5.66 -30.04 -30.87
N GLY A 489 -6.42 -29.32 -30.04
CA GLY A 489 -6.47 -29.58 -28.60
C GLY A 489 -7.29 -30.81 -28.24
N THR A 490 -6.76 -31.58 -27.31
CA THR A 490 -7.39 -32.76 -26.70
C THR A 490 -8.31 -32.40 -25.54
N VAL A 491 -9.16 -33.34 -25.14
CA VAL A 491 -10.05 -33.19 -23.98
C VAL A 491 -9.25 -32.98 -22.69
N ASP A 492 -8.15 -33.69 -22.49
CA ASP A 492 -7.34 -33.53 -21.27
C ASP A 492 -6.55 -32.21 -21.26
N GLU A 493 -5.98 -31.76 -22.38
CA GLU A 493 -5.35 -30.42 -22.47
C GLU A 493 -6.36 -29.29 -22.16
N ALA A 494 -7.60 -29.44 -22.62
CA ALA A 494 -8.66 -28.47 -22.34
C ALA A 494 -9.16 -28.52 -20.89
N ARG A 495 -9.13 -29.69 -20.26
CA ARG A 495 -9.45 -29.85 -18.83
C ARG A 495 -8.34 -29.29 -17.95
N GLU A 496 -7.08 -29.50 -18.32
CA GLU A 496 -5.90 -28.92 -17.66
C GLU A 496 -5.95 -27.37 -17.68
N GLU A 497 -6.22 -26.75 -18.83
CA GLU A 497 -6.43 -25.29 -18.93
C GLU A 497 -7.61 -24.78 -18.07
N LEU A 498 -8.61 -25.62 -17.80
CA LEU A 498 -9.75 -25.31 -16.92
C LEU A 498 -9.53 -25.71 -15.45
N GLY A 499 -8.35 -26.22 -15.07
CA GLY A 499 -8.04 -26.67 -13.71
C GLY A 499 -8.81 -27.92 -13.25
N LEU A 500 -9.25 -28.76 -14.20
CA LEU A 500 -9.99 -29.99 -13.95
C LEU A 500 -9.08 -31.21 -14.08
N GLU A 501 -9.30 -32.25 -13.26
CA GLU A 501 -8.57 -33.51 -13.36
C GLU A 501 -8.72 -34.16 -14.75
N PRO A 502 -7.66 -34.74 -15.35
CA PRO A 502 -7.74 -35.42 -16.64
C PRO A 502 -8.68 -36.64 -16.59
N LEU A 503 -9.39 -36.89 -17.70
CA LEU A 503 -10.24 -38.05 -17.89
C LEU A 503 -9.44 -39.32 -18.22
N GLY A 504 -8.27 -39.17 -18.86
CA GLY A 504 -7.43 -40.29 -19.27
C GLY A 504 -8.03 -41.14 -20.39
N ASP A 505 -7.32 -42.20 -20.79
CA ASP A 505 -7.69 -43.03 -21.94
C ASP A 505 -9.04 -43.76 -21.76
N PRO A 506 -9.90 -43.82 -22.80
CA PRO A 506 -9.68 -43.31 -24.17
C PRO A 506 -10.16 -41.87 -24.39
N TYR A 507 -10.81 -41.24 -23.41
CA TYR A 507 -11.56 -39.99 -23.61
C TYR A 507 -10.68 -38.74 -23.58
N GLY A 508 -9.68 -38.72 -22.73
CA GLY A 508 -8.74 -37.62 -22.57
C GLY A 508 -7.89 -37.35 -23.82
N THR A 509 -7.57 -38.40 -24.58
CA THR A 509 -6.76 -38.35 -25.81
C THR A 509 -7.55 -38.03 -27.08
N MET A 510 -8.88 -37.96 -27.02
CA MET A 510 -9.71 -37.47 -28.12
C MET A 510 -9.49 -35.96 -28.32
N THR A 511 -9.52 -35.49 -29.57
CA THR A 511 -9.64 -34.04 -29.80
C THR A 511 -10.99 -33.52 -29.29
N LEU A 512 -11.05 -32.24 -28.94
CA LEU A 512 -12.31 -31.60 -28.54
C LEU A 512 -13.42 -31.79 -29.59
N GLN A 513 -13.06 -31.78 -30.88
CA GLN A 513 -14.02 -32.00 -31.96
C GLN A 513 -14.47 -33.48 -32.05
N GLU A 514 -13.57 -34.46 -31.91
CA GLU A 514 -13.96 -35.88 -31.89
C GLU A 514 -14.85 -36.19 -30.70
N PHE A 515 -14.58 -35.60 -29.53
CA PHE A 515 -15.42 -35.73 -28.34
C PHE A 515 -16.80 -35.06 -28.52
N GLU A 516 -16.85 -33.87 -29.14
CA GLU A 516 -18.10 -33.22 -29.55
C GLU A 516 -18.84 -34.01 -30.65
N GLU A 517 -18.17 -34.77 -31.52
CA GLU A 517 -18.82 -35.59 -32.56
C GLU A 517 -19.30 -36.96 -32.04
N GLU A 518 -18.60 -37.57 -31.07
CA GLU A 518 -18.97 -38.86 -30.46
C GLU A 518 -20.01 -38.71 -29.33
N PHE A 519 -19.92 -37.64 -28.54
CA PHE A 519 -20.77 -37.40 -27.36
C PHE A 519 -21.68 -36.16 -27.47
N GLY A 520 -21.35 -35.20 -28.34
CA GLY A 520 -22.21 -34.06 -28.64
C GLY A 520 -23.34 -34.46 -29.59
N GLY A 521 -24.44 -34.92 -29.01
CA GLY A 521 -25.65 -35.26 -29.76
C GLY A 521 -26.14 -34.10 -30.64
N ASN A 522 -26.15 -34.34 -31.95
CA ASN A 522 -26.71 -33.49 -33.01
C ASN A 522 -27.93 -32.64 -32.57
N PRO A 523 -27.82 -31.30 -32.44
CA PRO A 523 -28.94 -30.40 -32.14
C PRO A 523 -29.78 -30.12 -33.42
N GLY A 524 -30.17 -31.20 -34.11
CA GLY A 524 -30.66 -31.16 -35.48
C GLY A 524 -31.37 -32.45 -35.89
N GLY A 525 -32.25 -32.97 -35.03
CA GLY A 525 -32.99 -34.21 -35.30
C GLY A 525 -34.17 -34.43 -34.36
N GLU A 526 -35.35 -33.96 -34.78
CA GLU A 526 -36.68 -34.37 -34.27
C GLU A 526 -36.86 -34.39 -32.74
N GLY A 527 -36.41 -33.32 -32.09
CA GLY A 527 -36.98 -32.84 -30.84
C GLY A 527 -37.36 -31.38 -31.01
N GLU A 528 -38.61 -31.03 -30.75
CA GLU A 528 -38.99 -29.64 -30.44
C GLU A 528 -38.25 -29.29 -29.15
N THR A 529 -37.10 -28.64 -29.27
CA THR A 529 -36.47 -28.01 -28.12
C THR A 529 -37.37 -26.85 -27.75
N GLU A 530 -38.19 -27.05 -26.70
CA GLU A 530 -38.79 -25.95 -25.94
C GLU A 530 -37.64 -25.00 -25.60
N ALA A 531 -37.51 -23.94 -26.40
CA ALA A 531 -36.69 -22.82 -26.00
C ALA A 531 -37.37 -22.32 -24.73
N ILE A 532 -36.71 -22.46 -23.58
CA ILE A 532 -37.23 -21.88 -22.34
C ILE A 532 -37.27 -20.38 -22.59
N HIS A 533 -38.45 -19.88 -23.01
CA HIS A 533 -38.65 -18.54 -23.55
C HIS A 533 -38.55 -17.46 -22.46
N GLU A 534 -38.58 -17.89 -21.21
CA GLU A 534 -38.55 -17.04 -20.03
C GLU A 534 -37.09 -16.81 -19.61
N PRO A 535 -36.67 -15.56 -19.32
CA PRO A 535 -35.34 -15.29 -18.78
C PRO A 535 -35.21 -15.94 -17.38
N PRO A 536 -34.00 -16.26 -16.90
CA PRO A 536 -33.83 -16.96 -15.63
C PRO A 536 -34.33 -16.11 -14.45
N GLU A 537 -35.06 -16.72 -13.51
CA GLU A 537 -35.62 -16.00 -12.35
C GLU A 537 -34.56 -15.27 -11.50
N GLU A 538 -33.30 -15.69 -11.55
CA GLU A 538 -32.17 -15.05 -10.87
C GLU A 538 -31.97 -13.57 -11.25
N TYR A 539 -32.32 -13.18 -12.48
CA TYR A 539 -32.21 -11.81 -13.00
C TYR A 539 -33.52 -11.00 -12.87
N LYS A 540 -34.56 -11.58 -12.26
CA LYS A 540 -35.89 -10.96 -12.15
C LYS A 540 -35.96 -10.00 -10.97
N VAL A 541 -35.98 -8.71 -11.25
CA VAL A 541 -36.09 -7.64 -10.23
C VAL A 541 -37.53 -7.47 -9.73
N GLY A 542 -38.52 -7.93 -10.50
CA GLY A 542 -39.93 -7.87 -10.11
C GLY A 542 -40.89 -8.06 -11.27
N SER A 543 -42.15 -7.66 -11.07
CA SER A 543 -43.17 -7.64 -12.12
C SER A 543 -44.03 -6.37 -12.08
N ARG A 544 -44.59 -5.99 -13.23
CA ARG A 544 -45.48 -4.82 -13.39
C ARG A 544 -46.66 -5.20 -14.31
N ASP A 545 -47.82 -4.60 -14.08
CA ASP A 545 -48.99 -4.81 -14.94
C ASP A 545 -48.91 -3.95 -16.21
N TRP A 546 -49.27 -4.54 -17.36
CA TRP A 546 -49.25 -3.87 -18.66
C TRP A 546 -50.02 -2.54 -18.69
N SER A 547 -51.16 -2.43 -17.98
CA SER A 547 -51.96 -1.21 -17.98
C SER A 547 -51.23 0.00 -17.38
N ALA A 548 -50.31 -0.23 -16.44
CA ALA A 548 -49.47 0.82 -15.86
C ALA A 548 -48.31 1.20 -16.80
N VAL A 549 -47.70 0.22 -17.47
CA VAL A 549 -46.57 0.44 -18.39
C VAL A 549 -47.02 1.11 -19.68
N LYS A 550 -48.16 0.69 -20.24
CA LYS A 550 -48.70 1.16 -21.52
C LYS A 550 -48.96 2.67 -21.54
N SER A 551 -49.48 3.24 -20.45
CA SER A 551 -49.71 4.69 -20.36
C SER A 551 -48.41 5.48 -20.29
N THR A 552 -47.39 4.95 -19.63
CA THR A 552 -46.07 5.60 -19.56
C THR A 552 -45.36 5.55 -20.91
N LEU A 553 -45.32 4.39 -21.56
CA LEU A 553 -44.68 4.23 -22.88
C LEU A 553 -45.38 5.03 -24.00
N ALA A 554 -46.69 5.28 -23.89
CA ALA A 554 -47.41 6.10 -24.86
C ALA A 554 -47.16 7.62 -24.72
N GLU A 555 -46.49 8.06 -23.65
CA GLU A 555 -46.14 9.46 -23.38
C GLU A 555 -44.62 9.72 -23.46
N LYS A 556 -43.81 8.68 -23.72
CA LYS A 556 -42.34 8.74 -23.83
C LYS A 556 -41.88 9.11 -25.25
N ASP A 557 -40.86 9.97 -25.32
CA ASP A 557 -40.24 10.49 -26.55
C ASP A 557 -38.79 10.92 -26.20
N PRO A 558 -37.73 10.40 -26.84
CA PRO A 558 -37.72 9.46 -27.97
C PRO A 558 -37.77 7.98 -27.56
N ILE A 559 -38.51 7.19 -28.34
CA ILE A 559 -38.51 5.72 -28.29
C ILE A 559 -38.29 5.14 -29.71
N GLU A 560 -37.52 4.07 -29.84
CA GLU A 560 -37.41 3.33 -31.10
C GLU A 560 -38.10 1.97 -30.99
N GLN A 561 -38.84 1.56 -32.02
CA GLN A 561 -39.55 0.27 -32.08
C GLN A 561 -39.15 -0.50 -33.36
N VAL A 562 -38.87 -1.79 -33.22
CA VAL A 562 -38.50 -2.69 -34.33
C VAL A 562 -39.29 -4.00 -34.23
N GLN A 563 -39.79 -4.49 -35.37
CA GLN A 563 -40.38 -5.82 -35.49
C GLN A 563 -39.31 -6.84 -35.88
N PHE A 564 -39.20 -7.94 -35.13
CA PHE A 564 -38.19 -8.96 -35.34
C PHE A 564 -38.71 -10.12 -36.19
N ASN A 565 -37.98 -10.44 -37.27
CA ASN A 565 -38.20 -11.66 -38.03
C ASN A 565 -37.52 -12.86 -37.34
N SER A 566 -37.99 -13.19 -36.13
CA SER A 566 -37.46 -14.30 -35.32
C SER A 566 -38.55 -15.33 -34.99
N SER A 567 -38.13 -16.53 -34.62
CA SER A 567 -39.01 -17.62 -34.17
C SER A 567 -39.57 -17.38 -32.77
N ASN A 568 -38.80 -16.73 -31.89
CA ASN A 568 -39.15 -16.50 -30.48
C ASN A 568 -39.48 -15.03 -30.15
N LEU A 569 -38.85 -14.05 -30.79
CA LEU A 569 -39.13 -12.61 -30.60
C LEU A 569 -40.14 -12.09 -31.64
N ASP A 570 -41.03 -11.20 -31.24
CA ASP A 570 -42.03 -10.54 -32.09
C ASP A 570 -41.66 -9.08 -32.40
N GLU A 571 -41.47 -8.27 -31.36
CA GLU A 571 -41.13 -6.86 -31.45
C GLU A 571 -40.33 -6.40 -30.23
N GLY A 572 -39.53 -5.35 -30.42
CA GLY A 572 -38.82 -4.66 -29.36
C GLY A 572 -39.08 -3.16 -29.40
N LEU A 573 -39.01 -2.53 -28.23
CA LEU A 573 -39.05 -1.08 -28.05
C LEU A 573 -37.93 -0.68 -27.08
N TYR A 574 -37.17 0.35 -27.42
CA TYR A 574 -36.10 0.89 -26.58
C TYR A 574 -36.42 2.32 -26.14
N ASP A 575 -36.41 2.54 -24.82
CA ASP A 575 -36.51 3.85 -24.17
C ASP A 575 -35.09 4.38 -23.92
N TYR A 576 -34.71 5.44 -24.65
CA TYR A 576 -33.38 6.06 -24.56
C TYR A 576 -33.18 6.86 -23.28
N GLU A 577 -34.25 7.36 -22.65
CA GLU A 577 -34.17 8.17 -21.42
C GLU A 577 -33.90 7.28 -20.20
N GLU A 578 -34.54 6.11 -20.14
CA GLU A 578 -34.44 5.15 -19.02
C GLU A 578 -33.51 3.95 -19.33
N GLN A 579 -32.85 3.94 -20.49
CA GLN A 579 -32.02 2.81 -20.97
C GLN A 579 -32.71 1.44 -20.82
N THR A 580 -34.01 1.40 -21.15
CA THR A 580 -34.87 0.25 -20.89
C THR A 580 -35.31 -0.40 -22.20
N LEU A 581 -34.99 -1.68 -22.34
CA LEU A 581 -35.29 -2.51 -23.51
C LEU A 581 -36.50 -3.41 -23.24
N TYR A 582 -37.59 -3.16 -23.94
CA TYR A 582 -38.82 -3.95 -23.91
C TYR A 582 -38.81 -4.98 -25.03
N LEU A 583 -38.97 -6.28 -24.72
CA LEU A 583 -38.99 -7.38 -25.70
C LEU A 583 -40.25 -8.25 -25.56
N SER A 584 -41.01 -8.33 -26.65
CA SER A 584 -42.19 -9.18 -26.80
C SER A 584 -41.80 -10.55 -27.37
N PHE A 585 -42.17 -11.62 -26.67
CA PHE A 585 -41.90 -13.01 -27.05
C PHE A 585 -43.17 -13.71 -27.54
N LYS A 586 -43.04 -14.40 -28.67
CA LYS A 586 -44.04 -15.32 -29.22
C LYS A 586 -44.13 -16.56 -28.32
N ARG A 587 -45.35 -16.96 -27.96
CA ARG A 587 -45.64 -18.24 -27.28
C ARG A 587 -46.35 -19.17 -28.25
N GLU A 588 -46.09 -20.48 -28.14
CA GLU A 588 -46.64 -21.49 -29.06
C GLU A 588 -48.17 -21.63 -28.92
N GLU A 589 -48.69 -21.55 -27.69
CA GLU A 589 -50.11 -21.32 -27.42
C GLU A 589 -50.30 -20.16 -26.42
N GLY A 590 -51.24 -19.25 -26.71
CA GLY A 590 -51.63 -18.17 -25.81
C GLY A 590 -51.17 -16.78 -26.25
N THR A 591 -51.02 -15.89 -25.28
CA THR A 591 -50.68 -14.48 -25.48
C THR A 591 -49.18 -14.23 -25.30
N SER A 592 -48.59 -13.36 -26.12
CA SER A 592 -47.18 -12.99 -26.03
C SER A 592 -46.79 -12.54 -24.62
N SER A 593 -45.57 -12.86 -24.18
CA SER A 593 -45.02 -12.34 -22.92
C SER A 593 -44.05 -11.20 -23.17
N LEU A 594 -44.14 -10.15 -22.36
CA LEU A 594 -43.31 -8.96 -22.46
C LEU A 594 -42.37 -8.87 -21.25
N TYR A 595 -41.09 -8.63 -21.51
CA TYR A 595 -40.08 -8.37 -20.48
C TYR A 595 -39.43 -7.01 -20.74
N ALA A 596 -39.14 -6.27 -19.67
CA ALA A 596 -38.43 -4.99 -19.71
C ALA A 596 -37.08 -5.15 -19.01
N TYR A 597 -36.00 -5.18 -19.78
CA TYR A 597 -34.63 -5.19 -19.29
C TYR A 597 -34.21 -3.76 -18.97
N VAL A 598 -33.61 -3.55 -17.81
CA VAL A 598 -33.16 -2.22 -17.35
C VAL A 598 -31.64 -2.11 -17.44
N ASP A 599 -31.15 -0.87 -17.47
CA ASP A 599 -29.72 -0.54 -17.59
C ASP A 599 -29.04 -1.13 -18.86
N VAL A 600 -29.81 -1.32 -19.95
CA VAL A 600 -29.32 -1.83 -21.24
C VAL A 600 -28.75 -0.67 -22.06
N PRO A 601 -27.46 -0.67 -22.45
CA PRO A 601 -26.90 0.45 -23.19
C PRO A 601 -27.38 0.49 -24.67
N PRO A 602 -27.41 1.67 -25.32
CA PRO A 602 -27.89 1.80 -26.71
C PRO A 602 -27.13 0.94 -27.73
N SER A 603 -25.88 0.54 -27.43
CA SER A 603 -25.08 -0.37 -28.26
C SER A 603 -25.68 -1.77 -28.35
N GLU A 604 -26.28 -2.30 -27.27
CA GLU A 604 -26.94 -3.61 -27.29
C GLU A 604 -28.26 -3.58 -28.05
N TRP A 605 -28.98 -2.46 -27.99
CA TRP A 605 -30.14 -2.23 -28.84
C TRP A 605 -29.75 -2.21 -30.32
N ALA A 606 -28.73 -1.43 -30.70
CA ALA A 606 -28.21 -1.41 -32.06
C ALA A 606 -27.68 -2.78 -32.52
N GLY A 607 -27.01 -3.52 -31.63
CA GLY A 607 -26.56 -4.90 -31.87
C GLY A 607 -27.72 -5.86 -32.16
N LEU A 608 -28.76 -5.83 -31.32
CA LEU A 608 -29.96 -6.66 -31.46
C LEU A 608 -30.72 -6.36 -32.76
N VAL A 609 -30.88 -5.09 -33.12
CA VAL A 609 -31.59 -4.65 -34.34
C VAL A 609 -30.83 -5.07 -35.61
N ASN A 610 -29.50 -5.06 -35.59
CA ASN A 610 -28.66 -5.45 -36.73
C ASN A 610 -28.28 -6.95 -36.74
N ALA A 611 -28.69 -7.73 -35.74
CA ALA A 611 -28.33 -9.13 -35.61
C ALA A 611 -28.94 -10.01 -36.71
N GLY A 612 -28.14 -10.95 -37.26
CA GLY A 612 -28.62 -11.97 -38.18
C GLY A 612 -29.64 -12.96 -37.58
N SER A 613 -29.74 -13.00 -36.24
CA SER A 613 -30.81 -13.66 -35.49
C SER A 613 -31.03 -12.90 -34.18
N ALA A 614 -32.08 -12.09 -34.10
CA ALA A 614 -32.43 -11.34 -32.89
C ALA A 614 -32.65 -12.27 -31.68
N GLY A 615 -33.26 -13.44 -31.90
CA GLY A 615 -33.47 -14.45 -30.86
C GLY A 615 -32.18 -15.09 -30.34
N GLY A 616 -31.15 -15.21 -31.19
CA GLY A 616 -29.82 -15.66 -30.78
C GLY A 616 -29.06 -14.57 -30.04
N TYR A 617 -29.05 -13.35 -30.58
CA TYR A 617 -28.41 -12.19 -29.92
C TYR A 617 -29.00 -11.92 -28.54
N HIS A 618 -30.33 -12.03 -28.38
CA HIS A 618 -30.97 -11.96 -27.08
C HIS A 618 -30.45 -13.03 -26.11
N TYR A 619 -30.32 -14.28 -26.56
CA TYR A 619 -29.83 -15.38 -25.73
C TYR A 619 -28.37 -15.17 -25.30
N ASP A 620 -27.50 -14.76 -26.23
CA ASP A 620 -26.06 -14.67 -26.04
C ASP A 620 -25.63 -13.40 -25.26
N SER A 621 -26.24 -12.25 -25.57
CA SER A 621 -25.77 -10.92 -25.08
C SER A 621 -26.71 -10.23 -24.08
N ILE A 622 -27.97 -10.63 -23.96
CA ILE A 622 -28.96 -9.86 -23.16
C ILE A 622 -29.54 -10.68 -22.00
N ARG A 623 -29.94 -11.92 -22.28
CA ARG A 623 -30.72 -12.79 -21.36
C ARG A 623 -30.06 -13.04 -20.00
N LEU A 624 -28.74 -13.11 -19.97
CA LEU A 624 -27.94 -13.51 -18.80
C LEU A 624 -27.11 -12.36 -18.21
N GLU A 625 -27.19 -11.16 -18.79
CA GLU A 625 -26.38 -10.01 -18.38
C GLU A 625 -27.22 -8.91 -17.72
N TYR A 626 -28.44 -8.65 -18.22
CA TYR A 626 -29.26 -7.52 -17.77
C TYR A 626 -30.41 -7.93 -16.86
N PRO A 627 -30.61 -7.24 -15.73
CA PRO A 627 -31.77 -7.44 -14.87
C PRO A 627 -33.06 -7.06 -15.60
N TYR A 628 -34.17 -7.75 -15.29
CA TYR A 628 -35.45 -7.54 -15.97
C TYR A 628 -36.67 -7.48 -15.04
N LEU A 629 -37.72 -6.83 -15.54
CA LEU A 629 -39.06 -6.81 -15.00
C LEU A 629 -39.99 -7.60 -15.92
N GLU A 630 -40.80 -8.50 -15.35
CA GLU A 630 -41.85 -9.21 -16.09
C GLU A 630 -43.09 -8.32 -16.23
N ILE A 631 -43.57 -8.12 -17.46
CA ILE A 631 -44.78 -7.32 -17.71
C ILE A 631 -45.99 -8.25 -17.86
N THR A 632 -46.80 -8.33 -16.81
CA THR A 632 -47.97 -9.22 -16.73
C THR A 632 -49.17 -8.63 -17.47
N ASN A 633 -50.07 -9.50 -17.94
CA ASN A 633 -51.30 -9.14 -18.68
C ASN A 633 -51.06 -8.38 -20.01
N PHE A 634 -49.87 -8.53 -20.61
CA PHE A 634 -49.56 -8.01 -21.95
C PHE A 634 -50.25 -8.85 -23.05
N HIS A 635 -51.14 -8.23 -23.81
CA HIS A 635 -51.94 -8.88 -24.86
C HIS A 635 -52.09 -8.01 -26.14
N ASP A 636 -51.42 -6.86 -26.19
CA ASP A 636 -51.48 -5.88 -27.28
C ASP A 636 -50.14 -5.84 -28.05
N ARG A 637 -49.97 -4.85 -28.94
CA ARG A 637 -48.64 -4.41 -29.38
C ARG A 637 -48.08 -3.32 -28.49
N LEU A 638 -46.75 -3.16 -28.51
CA LEU A 638 -46.03 -2.02 -27.97
C LEU A 638 -46.46 -0.70 -28.68
N PRO A 639 -46.45 0.46 -28.00
CA PRO A 639 -46.87 1.72 -28.61
C PRO A 639 -45.95 2.14 -29.76
N GLU A 640 -46.55 2.62 -30.85
CA GLU A 640 -45.81 3.28 -31.94
C GLU A 640 -45.45 4.70 -31.50
N GLY A 641 -44.15 4.97 -31.32
CA GLY A 641 -43.60 6.31 -31.09
C GLY A 641 -42.90 6.88 -32.33
N PRO A 642 -42.57 8.18 -32.34
CA PRO A 642 -41.74 8.76 -33.37
C PRO A 642 -40.32 8.20 -33.28
N THR A 643 -39.82 7.59 -34.36
CA THR A 643 -38.39 7.23 -34.46
C THR A 643 -37.55 8.51 -34.30
N PRO A 644 -36.55 8.55 -33.40
CA PRO A 644 -35.71 9.73 -33.24
C PRO A 644 -35.00 10.10 -34.55
N ASP A 645 -34.89 11.40 -34.83
CA ASP A 645 -34.07 11.87 -35.94
C ASP A 645 -32.59 11.54 -35.63
N PRO A 646 -31.73 11.25 -36.64
CA PRO A 646 -30.34 10.80 -36.41
C PRO A 646 -29.39 11.77 -35.68
N GLY A 647 -29.89 12.95 -35.26
CA GLY A 647 -29.16 13.93 -34.45
C GLY A 647 -29.64 14.05 -32.99
N ASP A 648 -30.69 13.32 -32.59
CA ASP A 648 -31.20 13.29 -31.21
C ASP A 648 -30.71 12.04 -30.43
N ILE A 649 -29.95 11.15 -31.10
CA ILE A 649 -29.25 10.02 -30.47
C ILE A 649 -27.96 10.55 -29.82
N PRO A 650 -27.68 10.27 -28.53
CA PRO A 650 -26.45 10.75 -27.88
C PRO A 650 -25.16 10.32 -28.60
N ASP A 651 -24.21 11.25 -28.74
CA ASP A 651 -22.98 11.16 -29.57
C ASP A 651 -22.02 9.99 -29.27
N ASP A 652 -22.27 9.17 -28.24
CA ASP A 652 -21.36 8.08 -27.80
C ASP A 652 -21.61 6.74 -28.53
N VAL A 653 -22.20 6.79 -29.73
CA VAL A 653 -22.40 5.63 -30.61
C VAL A 653 -21.75 5.88 -31.97
N SER A 654 -20.55 5.33 -32.17
CA SER A 654 -19.94 5.23 -33.49
C SER A 654 -20.56 4.09 -34.29
N ILE A 655 -20.96 4.37 -35.53
CA ILE A 655 -21.51 3.39 -36.51
C ILE A 655 -20.40 2.47 -37.03
#